data_AF-A0A223V4N1-F1
#
_entry.id   AF-A0A223V4N1-F1
#
_cell.length_a   1.000
_cell.length_b   1.000
_cell.length_c   1.000
_cell.angle_alpha   90.00
_cell.angle_beta   90.00
_cell.angle_gamma   90.00
#
_symmetry.space_group_name_H-M   'P 1'
#
loop_
_entity.id
_entity.type
_entity.pdbx_description
1 polymer ?
#
loop_
_entity_poly.entity_id
_entity_poly.type
_entity_poly.pdbx_seq_one_letter_code
_entity_poly.pdbx_strand_id
1 'polypeptide(L)'
;MDYQKLSNNRNTLWGFLLFFFSVMSLVRAQSPELKSLIKEHYDFSKIGSMQVDLEFDYEISRAKTLAMAKANNLKLKEVLPNGKKVELQEIGQDGSPIYYETYSDNASQTSRASTLHANGILDLNLDGLGMQVGVWDAGVALTTHQEYDVRASVADGSNEIDAHATMVTGSLISSGIKRDAQGVAHRATVLSHDWTRDKIEVTEAAANGLLLSNHSYGIKSDRVPDWYFGSYIKVAQDWDNIMYNAPYYLMVTAAGNARHSGDNESPIFGTSSDGFDLMLGFTVAKNGLTVAGSNSRIDNNGNLKEATVSAYSSFGPVDDGRIKPDLAGDGSSILSTDAKGNTSYDVSAGTSMATPGVTGALLLLQQYNEQLYGSYLKAATLKGLALHSADDVDEQGPDYKMGWGVMNAKRAAEVLYQKDFSSHISENSLSDGETFSFNVKAKEGEPLVASISWTDPVSEYINRGELNNTTAALVNDLDIRITQDGKTFFPWKLDPKNPKAAARKGDNLVDPFEKIEIPDAEGSYTITISHKGSLKNLKQDFSLLVSGIVLTECTMKAPDNLSLNNPTDNQILLEWEEIPNGLYEIQYKKENEERWITDYVTTGSTMLTNLTLNENYVIRVRTFCSQNMASEYSMEYMFTFEGIDTTLGTLDMNQTLSAEATINFSVFPNPAVNQIRLLTEVGDSAMYRIVSASGIELKVGQAKNEPIQVADLAAGMYILQVMDGGTYKSTKFFKN
;
A
#
# COMPACT_ATOMS: atom_id res chain seq x y z
N MET A 1 -13.11 78.20 -26.51
CA MET A 1 -11.66 77.93 -26.41
C MET A 1 -11.53 76.44 -26.26
N ASP A 2 -11.20 75.75 -27.35
CA ASP A 2 -11.19 74.29 -27.45
C ASP A 2 -10.39 73.88 -28.71
N TYR A 3 -9.95 72.62 -28.79
CA TYR A 3 -9.30 71.92 -29.91
C TYR A 3 -8.00 72.48 -30.55
N GLN A 4 -6.91 71.71 -30.38
CA GLN A 4 -6.06 71.14 -31.45
C GLN A 4 -5.24 69.99 -30.81
N LYS A 5 -5.32 68.71 -31.19
CA LYS A 5 -4.94 68.03 -32.46
C LYS A 5 -3.54 68.36 -32.95
N LEU A 6 -2.71 67.43 -33.45
CA LEU A 6 -2.51 65.97 -33.29
C LEU A 6 -1.30 65.58 -34.19
N SER A 7 -0.80 64.34 -34.11
CA SER A 7 0.23 63.74 -35.00
C SER A 7 1.68 64.22 -34.78
N ASN A 8 2.74 63.44 -35.04
CA ASN A 8 2.80 62.04 -35.50
C ASN A 8 4.18 61.38 -35.18
N ASN A 9 4.20 60.06 -34.93
CA ASN A 9 5.22 59.03 -35.29
C ASN A 9 6.76 59.34 -35.21
N ARG A 10 7.66 58.41 -34.84
CA ARG A 10 7.59 56.94 -34.63
C ARG A 10 8.88 56.43 -33.95
N ASN A 11 8.81 55.34 -33.17
CA ASN A 11 9.89 54.40 -32.76
C ASN A 11 11.08 55.01 -31.96
N THR A 12 11.72 54.36 -30.98
CA THR A 12 12.22 52.96 -30.94
C THR A 12 12.30 52.34 -29.53
N LEU A 13 12.26 51.01 -29.48
CA LEU A 13 12.75 50.07 -28.43
C LEU A 13 12.60 50.47 -26.95
N TRP A 14 11.69 49.77 -26.26
CA TRP A 14 11.86 49.36 -24.86
C TRP A 14 11.96 47.83 -24.81
N GLY A 15 12.95 47.29 -24.09
CA GLY A 15 13.14 45.85 -23.95
C GLY A 15 12.28 45.29 -22.82
N PHE A 16 11.36 44.39 -23.14
CA PHE A 16 10.67 43.58 -22.12
C PHE A 16 11.56 42.42 -21.68
N LEU A 17 11.94 42.40 -20.40
CA LEU A 17 12.47 41.18 -19.78
C LEU A 17 11.32 40.18 -19.63
N LEU A 18 11.35 39.11 -20.43
CA LEU A 18 10.52 37.94 -20.20
C LEU A 18 11.08 37.17 -18.99
N PHE A 19 10.58 37.50 -17.80
CA PHE A 19 10.73 36.64 -16.64
C PHE A 19 9.94 35.34 -16.87
N PHE A 20 10.65 34.28 -17.26
CA PHE A 20 10.13 32.93 -17.13
C PHE A 20 9.93 32.63 -15.64
N PHE A 21 8.71 32.82 -15.15
CA PHE A 21 8.28 32.15 -13.93
C PHE A 21 8.15 30.65 -14.24
N SER A 22 9.26 29.93 -14.06
CA SER A 22 9.19 28.50 -13.85
C SER A 22 8.37 28.25 -12.59
N VAL A 23 7.11 27.87 -12.77
CA VAL A 23 6.28 27.39 -11.67
C VAL A 23 6.90 26.05 -11.24
N MET A 24 7.80 26.11 -10.26
CA MET A 24 8.17 24.93 -9.49
C MET A 24 6.91 24.45 -8.77
N SER A 25 6.25 23.47 -9.37
CA SER A 25 5.21 22.69 -8.72
C SER A 25 5.86 21.94 -7.56
N LEU A 26 5.87 22.57 -6.38
CA LEU A 26 6.26 21.94 -5.11
C LEU A 26 5.39 20.69 -4.94
N VAL A 27 6.01 19.52 -5.13
CA VAL A 27 5.35 18.23 -4.94
C VAL A 27 5.01 18.11 -3.45
N ARG A 28 3.74 18.34 -3.10
CA ARG A 28 3.25 18.21 -1.73
C ARG A 28 3.17 16.72 -1.40
N ALA A 29 3.89 16.31 -0.36
CA ALA A 29 3.88 14.93 0.11
C ALA A 29 2.69 14.71 1.05
N GLN A 30 1.75 13.88 0.59
CA GLN A 30 0.35 13.76 1.00
C GLN A 30 -0.44 15.06 0.79
N SER A 31 -1.72 14.96 0.44
CA SER A 31 -2.54 16.16 0.29
C SER A 31 -2.75 16.81 1.68
N PRO A 32 -2.59 18.14 1.80
CA PRO A 32 -2.89 18.86 3.04
C PRO A 32 -4.32 18.60 3.57
N GLU A 33 -5.24 18.35 2.65
CA GLU A 33 -6.65 18.07 2.90
C GLU A 33 -6.82 16.71 3.60
N LEU A 34 -6.20 15.63 3.10
CA LEU A 34 -6.20 14.33 3.78
C LEU A 34 -5.37 14.35 5.07
N LYS A 35 -4.30 15.15 5.12
CA LYS A 35 -3.58 15.42 6.38
C LYS A 35 -4.44 16.15 7.41
N SER A 36 -5.43 16.96 7.02
CA SER A 36 -6.45 17.49 7.96
C SER A 36 -7.39 16.37 8.42
N LEU A 37 -7.92 15.57 7.49
CA LEU A 37 -8.85 14.48 7.81
C LEU A 37 -8.26 13.46 8.79
N ILE A 38 -7.02 13.02 8.60
CA ILE A 38 -6.29 12.16 9.56
C ILE A 38 -6.28 12.79 10.95
N LYS A 39 -5.94 14.09 11.03
CA LYS A 39 -5.81 14.84 12.28
C LYS A 39 -7.15 15.04 13.00
N GLU A 40 -8.26 15.11 12.27
CA GLU A 40 -9.61 15.22 12.87
C GLU A 40 -10.02 13.97 13.65
N HIS A 41 -9.38 12.81 13.39
CA HIS A 41 -9.56 11.58 14.17
C HIS A 41 -8.64 11.47 15.40
N TYR A 42 -7.78 12.45 15.68
CA TYR A 42 -6.76 12.38 16.74
C TYR A 42 -7.11 13.20 17.99
N ASP A 43 -6.86 12.63 19.17
CA ASP A 43 -6.92 13.38 20.42
C ASP A 43 -5.62 14.17 20.65
N PHE A 44 -5.56 15.37 20.07
CA PHE A 44 -4.44 16.28 20.23
C PHE A 44 -4.11 16.65 21.69
N SER A 45 -5.06 16.53 22.62
CA SER A 45 -4.78 16.79 24.04
C SER A 45 -3.99 15.64 24.66
N LYS A 46 -4.34 14.38 24.32
CA LYS A 46 -3.55 13.21 24.70
C LYS A 46 -2.19 13.18 24.01
N ILE A 47 -2.14 13.43 22.70
CA ILE A 47 -0.86 13.48 21.95
C ILE A 47 0.06 14.56 22.53
N GLY A 48 -0.45 15.76 22.81
CA GLY A 48 0.32 16.84 23.40
C GLY A 48 0.83 16.53 24.81
N SER A 49 0.02 15.87 25.66
CA SER A 49 0.49 15.39 26.97
C SER A 49 1.58 14.34 26.81
N MET A 50 1.35 13.34 25.96
CA MET A 50 2.27 12.24 25.68
C MET A 50 3.62 12.73 25.14
N GLN A 51 3.63 13.77 24.29
CA GLN A 51 4.86 14.41 23.84
C GLN A 51 5.65 15.02 25.02
N VAL A 52 4.99 15.79 25.89
CA VAL A 52 5.63 16.40 27.07
C VAL A 52 6.14 15.34 28.05
N ASP A 53 5.39 14.26 28.26
CA ASP A 53 5.79 13.13 29.09
C ASP A 53 7.02 12.41 28.51
N LEU A 54 7.05 12.18 27.18
CA LEU A 54 8.19 11.57 26.47
C LEU A 54 9.44 12.47 26.47
N GLU A 55 9.28 13.79 26.32
CA GLU A 55 10.39 14.76 26.42
C GLU A 55 11.01 14.77 27.84
N PHE A 56 10.16 14.72 28.87
CA PHE A 56 10.59 14.69 30.27
C PHE A 56 11.30 13.37 30.62
N ASP A 57 10.74 12.23 30.22
CA ASP A 57 11.36 10.92 30.40
C ASP A 57 12.68 10.80 29.61
N TYR A 58 12.77 11.37 28.40
CA TYR A 58 14.00 11.40 27.61
C TYR A 58 15.13 12.17 28.31
N GLU A 59 14.89 13.40 28.79
CA GLU A 59 15.93 14.20 29.46
C GLU A 59 16.43 13.54 30.75
N ILE A 60 15.52 12.95 31.54
CA ILE A 60 15.88 12.18 32.74
C ILE A 60 16.66 10.92 32.37
N SER A 61 16.21 10.16 31.37
CA SER A 61 16.85 8.93 30.93
C SER A 61 18.25 9.21 30.35
N ARG A 62 18.41 10.26 29.53
CA ARG A 62 19.71 10.65 28.95
C ARG A 62 20.69 11.11 30.04
N ALA A 63 20.22 11.89 31.03
CA ALA A 63 21.04 12.29 32.18
C ALA A 63 21.47 11.08 33.04
N LYS A 64 20.55 10.16 33.36
CA LYS A 64 20.83 8.87 34.04
C LYS A 64 21.88 8.06 33.27
N THR A 65 21.71 7.96 31.95
CA THR A 65 22.52 7.13 31.07
C THR A 65 23.94 7.66 30.92
N LEU A 66 24.12 8.96 30.69
CA LEU A 66 25.45 9.59 30.64
C LEU A 66 26.19 9.48 31.99
N ALA A 67 25.47 9.60 33.12
CA ALA A 67 26.03 9.40 34.45
C ALA A 67 26.46 7.95 34.70
N MET A 68 25.62 6.96 34.37
CA MET A 68 25.93 5.54 34.56
C MET A 68 27.01 5.04 33.59
N ALA A 69 27.04 5.51 32.34
CA ALA A 69 28.10 5.19 31.40
C ALA A 69 29.46 5.69 31.89
N LYS A 70 29.52 6.92 32.42
CA LYS A 70 30.73 7.46 33.04
C LYS A 70 31.13 6.72 34.31
N ALA A 71 30.18 6.30 35.15
CA ALA A 71 30.45 5.60 36.40
C ALA A 71 30.95 4.16 36.20
N ASN A 72 30.42 3.45 35.21
CA ASN A 72 30.72 2.04 34.93
C ASN A 72 31.65 1.84 33.72
N ASN A 73 32.19 2.93 33.16
CA ASN A 73 33.07 2.94 31.98
C ASN A 73 32.44 2.25 30.74
N LEU A 74 31.13 2.42 30.53
CA LEU A 74 30.42 1.92 29.37
C LEU A 74 30.75 2.76 28.13
N LYS A 75 30.87 2.12 26.96
CA LYS A 75 30.96 2.85 25.68
C LYS A 75 29.62 3.48 25.34
N LEU A 76 29.63 4.73 24.88
CA LEU A 76 28.42 5.39 24.38
C LEU A 76 28.10 4.96 22.94
N LYS A 77 29.06 5.08 22.01
CA LYS A 77 28.95 4.52 20.65
C LYS A 77 30.11 3.55 20.36
N GLU A 78 29.85 2.49 19.60
CA GLU A 78 30.87 1.67 18.93
C GLU A 78 30.44 1.25 17.51
N VAL A 79 31.42 0.88 16.69
CA VAL A 79 31.20 0.30 15.36
C VAL A 79 31.85 -1.08 15.36
N LEU A 80 31.09 -2.11 15.03
CA LEU A 80 31.54 -3.50 15.04
C LEU A 80 32.33 -3.85 13.77
N PRO A 81 33.15 -4.92 13.76
CA PRO A 81 33.95 -5.30 12.59
C PRO A 81 33.16 -5.65 11.32
N ASN A 82 31.86 -5.92 11.45
CA ASN A 82 30.90 -6.14 10.36
C ASN A 82 30.18 -4.85 9.91
N GLY A 83 30.57 -3.68 10.42
CA GLY A 83 29.98 -2.38 10.08
C GLY A 83 28.76 -1.98 10.90
N LYS A 84 28.18 -2.87 11.71
CA LYS A 84 27.01 -2.54 12.56
C LYS A 84 27.35 -1.41 13.53
N LYS A 85 26.44 -0.45 13.64
CA LYS A 85 26.49 0.63 14.63
C LYS A 85 25.87 0.12 15.93
N VAL A 86 26.46 0.48 17.07
CA VAL A 86 25.94 0.14 18.40
C VAL A 86 26.01 1.39 19.28
N GLU A 87 24.88 1.81 19.85
CA GLU A 87 24.80 3.00 20.73
C GLU A 87 24.00 2.72 22.01
N LEU A 88 24.51 3.19 23.15
CA LEU A 88 23.80 3.19 24.43
C LEU A 88 22.75 4.29 24.42
N GLN A 89 21.48 3.89 24.33
CA GLN A 89 20.36 4.84 24.32
C GLN A 89 19.96 5.20 25.74
N GLU A 90 19.59 4.18 26.52
CA GLU A 90 19.04 4.34 27.85
C GLU A 90 19.57 3.29 28.85
N ILE A 91 19.22 3.48 30.12
CA ILE A 91 19.35 2.45 31.15
C ILE A 91 17.94 2.00 31.52
N GLY A 92 17.67 0.70 31.42
CA GLY A 92 16.41 0.07 31.76
C GLY A 92 15.95 0.27 33.21
N GLN A 93 14.74 -0.20 33.51
CA GLN A 93 14.11 -0.03 34.82
C GLN A 93 14.78 -0.88 35.91
N ASP A 94 15.36 -2.02 35.53
CA ASP A 94 16.19 -2.90 36.37
C ASP A 94 17.62 -2.37 36.58
N GLY A 95 18.07 -1.42 35.74
CA GLY A 95 19.44 -0.92 35.71
C GLY A 95 20.30 -1.48 34.58
N SER A 96 19.77 -2.35 33.72
CA SER A 96 20.52 -2.90 32.58
C SER A 96 20.77 -1.84 31.48
N PRO A 97 21.94 -1.83 30.82
CA PRO A 97 22.24 -0.87 29.76
C PRO A 97 21.58 -1.27 28.43
N ILE A 98 20.67 -0.45 27.93
CA ILE A 98 19.94 -0.72 26.69
C ILE A 98 20.70 -0.10 25.52
N TYR A 99 21.46 -0.96 24.82
CA TYR A 99 22.11 -0.64 23.56
C TYR A 99 21.14 -0.90 22.39
N TYR A 100 21.09 0.01 21.41
CA TYR A 100 20.53 -0.29 20.09
C TYR A 100 21.65 -0.71 19.12
N GLU A 101 21.33 -1.56 18.15
CA GLU A 101 22.17 -1.81 16.98
C GLU A 101 21.39 -1.80 15.65
N THR A 102 22.11 -1.58 14.54
CA THR A 102 21.57 -1.77 13.18
C THR A 102 21.64 -3.24 12.78
N TYR A 103 20.57 -3.79 12.21
CA TYR A 103 20.58 -5.18 11.75
C TYR A 103 21.07 -5.28 10.30
N SER A 104 22.01 -6.18 9.99
CA SER A 104 22.53 -6.37 8.62
C SER A 104 23.28 -7.71 8.47
N ASP A 105 23.23 -8.31 7.28
CA ASP A 105 23.82 -9.59 6.82
C ASP A 105 23.95 -9.60 5.26
N ASN A 106 23.99 -10.75 4.54
CA ASN A 106 24.13 -10.83 3.05
C ASN A 106 23.23 -11.92 2.34
N ALA A 107 22.55 -11.61 1.20
CA ALA A 107 21.74 -12.46 0.24
C ALA A 107 20.38 -13.10 0.65
N SER A 108 19.31 -13.30 -0.18
CA SER A 108 18.95 -13.25 -1.65
C SER A 108 17.92 -12.17 -2.26
N GLN A 109 16.56 -12.28 -2.46
CA GLN A 109 15.59 -11.15 -2.89
C GLN A 109 14.06 -11.46 -3.12
N THR A 110 13.07 -10.57 -2.72
CA THR A 110 11.66 -10.27 -3.27
C THR A 110 10.53 -9.71 -2.33
N SER A 111 9.81 -8.59 -2.63
CA SER A 111 8.59 -8.12 -1.86
C SER A 111 7.24 -7.96 -2.60
N ARG A 112 7.16 -8.35 -3.88
CA ARG A 112 6.00 -8.14 -4.81
C ARG A 112 5.52 -6.72 -5.08
N ALA A 113 6.05 -5.69 -4.42
CA ALA A 113 5.61 -4.31 -4.67
C ALA A 113 5.76 -3.88 -6.14
N SER A 114 6.72 -4.46 -6.86
CA SER A 114 6.90 -4.31 -8.31
C SER A 114 5.70 -4.73 -9.18
N THR A 115 4.75 -5.51 -8.63
CA THR A 115 3.48 -5.83 -9.31
C THR A 115 2.53 -4.63 -9.43
N LEU A 116 2.75 -3.60 -8.61
CA LEU A 116 1.91 -2.39 -8.51
C LEU A 116 2.40 -1.24 -9.41
N HIS A 117 3.64 -1.29 -9.89
CA HIS A 117 4.21 -0.25 -10.76
C HIS A 117 3.60 -0.26 -12.17
N ALA A 118 3.87 0.78 -12.95
CA ALA A 118 3.62 0.78 -14.38
C ALA A 118 4.40 -0.36 -15.05
N ASN A 119 3.73 -1.15 -15.88
CA ASN A 119 4.21 -2.40 -16.48
C ASN A 119 4.51 -3.52 -15.46
N GLY A 120 4.08 -3.35 -14.21
CA GLY A 120 3.90 -4.44 -13.25
C GLY A 120 2.68 -5.30 -13.62
N ILE A 121 2.49 -6.40 -12.89
CA ILE A 121 1.47 -7.41 -13.20
C ILE A 121 0.03 -6.85 -13.15
N LEU A 122 -0.22 -5.86 -12.28
CA LEU A 122 -1.50 -5.16 -12.18
C LEU A 122 -1.53 -3.81 -12.93
N ASP A 123 -0.38 -3.36 -13.48
CA ASP A 123 -0.19 -2.11 -14.24
C ASP A 123 -0.78 -0.84 -13.58
N LEU A 124 -0.88 -0.81 -12.24
CA LEU A 124 -1.60 0.24 -11.49
C LEU A 124 -0.88 1.60 -11.46
N ASN A 125 0.33 1.70 -12.01
CA ASN A 125 1.14 2.93 -12.02
C ASN A 125 1.36 3.51 -10.59
N LEU A 126 1.48 2.64 -9.58
CA LEU A 126 1.77 3.02 -8.20
C LEU A 126 3.28 3.09 -8.00
N ASP A 127 3.76 4.25 -7.58
CA ASP A 127 5.17 4.67 -7.55
C ASP A 127 5.57 5.44 -6.27
N GLY A 128 4.59 5.72 -5.40
CA GLY A 128 4.76 6.55 -4.21
C GLY A 128 4.69 8.07 -4.46
N LEU A 129 4.42 8.53 -5.69
CA LEU A 129 4.21 9.95 -5.97
C LEU A 129 3.11 10.52 -5.05
N GLY A 130 3.44 11.61 -4.36
CA GLY A 130 2.53 12.22 -3.40
C GLY A 130 2.48 11.52 -2.05
N MET A 131 3.36 10.56 -1.76
CA MET A 131 3.46 9.89 -0.46
C MET A 131 4.69 10.34 0.34
N GLN A 132 4.63 10.14 1.67
CA GLN A 132 5.69 10.43 2.62
C GLN A 132 5.88 9.25 3.58
N VAL A 133 7.13 8.92 3.88
CA VAL A 133 7.50 7.89 4.87
C VAL A 133 8.64 8.41 5.75
N GLY A 134 8.65 8.04 7.02
CA GLY A 134 9.75 8.36 7.93
C GLY A 134 10.75 7.20 8.05
N VAL A 135 12.02 7.51 8.19
CA VAL A 135 13.10 6.52 8.40
C VAL A 135 13.93 6.96 9.60
N TRP A 136 13.88 6.16 10.67
CA TRP A 136 14.77 6.29 11.83
C TRP A 136 15.81 5.17 11.79
N ASP A 137 17.08 5.52 12.02
CA ASP A 137 18.22 4.60 11.93
C ASP A 137 19.41 5.10 12.79
N ALA A 138 20.62 4.55 12.65
CA ALA A 138 21.80 4.93 13.44
C ALA A 138 22.39 6.32 13.14
N GLY A 139 21.75 7.05 12.24
CA GLY A 139 22.19 8.30 11.66
C GLY A 139 21.25 8.65 10.50
N VAL A 140 21.55 9.74 9.80
CA VAL A 140 20.72 10.20 8.68
C VAL A 140 21.25 9.68 7.34
N ALA A 141 20.36 9.52 6.35
CA ALA A 141 20.76 9.13 5.01
C ALA A 141 21.61 10.22 4.31
N LEU A 142 22.50 9.80 3.41
CA LEU A 142 23.22 10.71 2.51
C LEU A 142 22.24 11.33 1.49
N THR A 143 21.49 12.36 1.91
CA THR A 143 20.44 13.01 1.09
C THR A 143 20.93 13.56 -0.25
N THR A 144 22.23 13.83 -0.38
CA THR A 144 22.86 14.28 -1.64
C THR A 144 23.20 13.15 -2.62
N HIS A 145 22.87 11.88 -2.30
CA HIS A 145 23.03 10.76 -3.22
C HIS A 145 22.12 10.92 -4.45
N GLN A 146 22.63 10.59 -5.63
CA GLN A 146 21.99 10.88 -6.92
C GLN A 146 20.57 10.30 -7.04
N GLU A 147 20.27 9.19 -6.35
CA GLU A 147 18.99 8.50 -6.40
C GLU A 147 17.86 9.18 -5.62
N TYR A 148 18.15 10.24 -4.86
CA TYR A 148 17.21 10.91 -3.96
C TYR A 148 16.70 12.27 -4.41
N ASP A 149 17.40 12.92 -5.34
CA ASP A 149 17.10 14.26 -5.86
C ASP A 149 16.75 15.30 -4.77
N VAL A 150 15.47 15.68 -4.62
CA VAL A 150 14.93 16.58 -3.59
C VAL A 150 13.92 15.88 -2.67
N ARG A 151 13.75 14.56 -2.82
CA ARG A 151 12.75 13.75 -2.10
C ARG A 151 13.24 13.23 -0.75
N ALA A 152 14.54 13.21 -0.49
CA ALA A 152 15.09 12.90 0.84
C ALA A 152 15.46 14.19 1.60
N SER A 153 14.95 14.34 2.83
CA SER A 153 15.31 15.45 3.72
C SER A 153 15.60 14.96 5.13
N VAL A 154 16.64 15.53 5.75
CA VAL A 154 16.89 15.40 7.19
C VAL A 154 15.87 16.24 7.96
N ALA A 155 15.27 15.69 9.01
CA ALA A 155 14.15 16.30 9.72
C ALA A 155 14.43 16.66 11.20
N ASP A 156 15.34 15.93 11.85
CA ASP A 156 15.84 16.17 13.22
C ASP A 156 16.93 17.26 13.30
N GLY A 157 17.60 17.55 12.18
CA GLY A 157 18.77 18.43 12.10
C GLY A 157 20.09 17.71 12.40
N SER A 158 20.11 16.38 12.46
CA SER A 158 21.31 15.58 12.66
C SER A 158 22.27 15.68 11.46
N ASN A 159 23.55 15.48 11.74
CA ASN A 159 24.62 15.57 10.74
C ASN A 159 25.48 14.28 10.71
N GLU A 160 25.11 13.25 11.48
CA GLU A 160 25.79 11.95 11.46
C GLU A 160 25.25 11.13 10.28
N ILE A 161 25.82 11.37 9.09
CA ILE A 161 25.47 10.61 7.88
C ILE A 161 25.90 9.15 8.06
N ASP A 162 24.97 8.22 7.89
CA ASP A 162 25.21 6.78 8.07
C ASP A 162 24.96 5.93 6.81
N ALA A 163 25.76 4.88 6.65
CA ALA A 163 25.69 3.96 5.52
C ALA A 163 24.45 3.07 5.56
N HIS A 164 24.06 2.57 6.73
CA HIS A 164 22.89 1.72 6.89
C HIS A 164 21.59 2.53 6.70
N ALA A 165 21.50 3.72 7.33
CA ALA A 165 20.43 4.69 7.08
C ALA A 165 20.27 5.02 5.58
N THR A 166 21.39 5.16 4.88
CA THR A 166 21.43 5.35 3.42
C THR A 166 20.93 4.10 2.68
N MET A 167 21.35 2.88 3.02
CA MET A 167 20.86 1.66 2.36
C MET A 167 19.36 1.40 2.59
N VAL A 168 18.85 1.69 3.78
CA VAL A 168 17.42 1.57 4.13
C VAL A 168 16.59 2.59 3.34
N THR A 169 17.02 3.85 3.31
CA THR A 169 16.36 4.92 2.52
C THR A 169 16.39 4.60 1.02
N GLY A 170 17.51 4.04 0.53
CA GLY A 170 17.64 3.64 -0.87
C GLY A 170 16.68 2.52 -1.27
N SER A 171 16.43 1.58 -0.37
CA SER A 171 15.45 0.49 -0.56
C SER A 171 14.01 1.02 -0.65
N LEU A 172 13.73 2.19 -0.06
CA LEU A 172 12.44 2.85 -0.14
C LEU A 172 12.30 3.73 -1.39
N ILE A 173 13.20 4.69 -1.63
CA ILE A 173 12.94 5.80 -2.56
C ILE A 173 13.95 6.03 -3.69
N SER A 174 14.91 5.12 -3.92
CA SER A 174 15.86 5.32 -5.03
C SER A 174 15.15 5.44 -6.38
N SER A 175 15.44 6.50 -7.13
CA SER A 175 14.75 6.78 -8.40
C SER A 175 14.87 5.68 -9.46
N GLY A 176 15.98 4.93 -9.45
CA GLY A 176 16.33 3.91 -10.43
C GLY A 176 17.35 4.36 -11.48
N ILE A 177 18.18 5.38 -11.19
CA ILE A 177 19.35 5.74 -12.04
C ILE A 177 20.24 4.51 -12.25
N LYS A 178 20.44 3.72 -11.19
CA LYS A 178 20.82 2.31 -11.29
C LYS A 178 19.56 1.46 -11.15
N ARG A 179 19.00 1.02 -12.29
CA ARG A 179 17.77 0.21 -12.40
C ARG A 179 17.63 -0.88 -11.32
N ASP A 180 18.69 -1.65 -11.09
CA ASP A 180 18.67 -2.81 -10.18
C ASP A 180 18.71 -2.42 -8.68
N ALA A 181 18.78 -1.12 -8.38
CA ALA A 181 18.76 -0.52 -7.05
C ALA A 181 17.56 0.44 -6.86
N GLN A 182 16.54 0.38 -7.74
CA GLN A 182 15.34 1.21 -7.64
C GLN A 182 14.57 0.88 -6.34
N GLY A 183 14.15 1.92 -5.62
CA GLY A 183 13.39 1.79 -4.38
C GLY A 183 11.94 1.41 -4.62
N VAL A 184 11.30 0.77 -3.64
CA VAL A 184 9.92 0.30 -3.77
C VAL A 184 8.94 1.45 -4.04
N ALA A 185 9.07 2.58 -3.35
CA ALA A 185 8.29 3.79 -3.56
C ALA A 185 9.18 4.88 -4.19
N HIS A 186 9.76 4.58 -5.36
CA HIS A 186 10.78 5.39 -6.05
C HIS A 186 10.40 6.85 -6.40
N ARG A 187 9.15 7.29 -6.16
CA ARG A 187 8.72 8.70 -6.27
C ARG A 187 8.11 9.29 -4.98
N ALA A 188 8.12 8.53 -3.88
CA ALA A 188 7.82 9.05 -2.55
C ALA A 188 8.93 9.93 -1.99
N THR A 189 8.60 10.65 -0.91
CA THR A 189 9.53 11.45 -0.10
C THR A 189 9.86 10.76 1.23
N VAL A 190 11.09 10.98 1.72
CA VAL A 190 11.57 10.47 3.01
C VAL A 190 11.92 11.63 3.95
N LEU A 191 11.41 11.54 5.17
CA LEU A 191 11.97 12.22 6.33
C LEU A 191 12.98 11.27 6.99
N SER A 192 14.26 11.64 6.98
CA SER A 192 15.34 10.87 7.60
C SER A 192 15.71 11.47 8.95
N HIS A 193 15.85 10.60 9.94
CA HIS A 193 16.14 10.90 11.34
C HIS A 193 17.18 9.89 11.88
N ASP A 194 17.95 10.30 12.88
CA ASP A 194 18.67 9.37 13.74
C ASP A 194 17.81 8.89 14.94
N TRP A 195 18.17 7.76 15.53
CA TRP A 195 17.39 7.08 16.56
C TRP A 195 17.30 7.80 17.92
N THR A 196 18.02 8.90 18.14
CA THR A 196 18.28 9.42 19.50
C THR A 196 17.01 9.90 20.23
N ARG A 197 15.99 10.35 19.50
CA ARG A 197 14.70 10.83 20.05
C ARG A 197 13.48 10.17 19.38
N ASP A 198 13.66 8.94 18.88
CA ASP A 198 12.71 8.24 18.00
C ASP A 198 11.23 8.30 18.43
N LYS A 199 10.92 8.02 19.70
CA LYS A 199 9.55 8.09 20.26
C LYS A 199 8.93 9.50 20.15
N ILE A 200 9.71 10.55 20.40
CA ILE A 200 9.23 11.94 20.38
C ILE A 200 9.01 12.37 18.93
N GLU A 201 9.98 12.14 18.07
CA GLU A 201 9.96 12.61 16.68
C GLU A 201 8.93 11.85 15.83
N VAL A 202 8.70 10.56 16.09
CA VAL A 202 7.52 9.87 15.55
C VAL A 202 6.23 10.48 16.08
N THR A 203 6.13 10.80 17.37
CA THR A 203 4.92 11.43 17.93
C THR A 203 4.62 12.75 17.20
N GLU A 204 5.62 13.59 16.99
CA GLU A 204 5.53 14.85 16.23
C GLU A 204 5.16 14.62 14.75
N ALA A 205 5.77 13.63 14.08
CA ALA A 205 5.53 13.33 12.68
C ALA A 205 4.15 12.68 12.44
N ALA A 206 3.75 11.74 13.29
CA ALA A 206 2.44 11.11 13.29
C ALA A 206 1.33 12.15 13.54
N ALA A 207 1.49 13.03 14.55
CA ALA A 207 0.61 14.19 14.77
C ALA A 207 0.56 15.18 13.59
N ASN A 208 1.54 15.10 12.68
CA ASN A 208 1.57 15.82 11.42
C ASN A 208 1.05 15.04 10.20
N GLY A 209 0.46 13.87 10.42
CA GLY A 209 -0.19 13.05 9.40
C GLY A 209 0.75 12.09 8.67
N LEU A 210 1.90 11.75 9.26
CA LEU A 210 2.73 10.65 8.77
C LEU A 210 1.97 9.32 8.93
N LEU A 211 1.83 8.57 7.83
CA LEU A 211 1.10 7.28 7.81
C LEU A 211 1.99 6.08 8.15
N LEU A 212 3.26 6.11 7.76
CA LEU A 212 4.19 4.99 7.95
C LEU A 212 5.59 5.48 8.33
N SER A 213 6.28 4.67 9.12
CA SER A 213 7.73 4.75 9.30
C SER A 213 8.40 3.38 9.27
N ASN A 214 9.68 3.39 8.90
CA ASN A 214 10.56 2.24 8.92
C ASN A 214 11.58 2.36 10.06
N HIS A 215 11.68 1.34 10.91
CA HIS A 215 12.67 1.21 11.98
C HIS A 215 13.50 -0.06 11.76
N SER A 216 14.71 0.12 11.20
CA SER A 216 15.65 -0.95 10.81
C SER A 216 16.76 -1.17 11.86
N TYR A 217 16.39 -1.05 13.13
CA TYR A 217 17.27 -1.16 14.29
C TYR A 217 16.50 -1.81 15.45
N GLY A 218 17.17 -2.05 16.58
CA GLY A 218 16.52 -2.42 17.82
C GLY A 218 17.52 -2.80 18.91
N ILE A 219 17.04 -3.34 20.03
CA ILE A 219 17.87 -3.65 21.19
C ILE A 219 18.88 -4.75 20.84
N LYS A 220 20.15 -4.51 21.19
CA LYS A 220 21.24 -5.46 20.99
C LYS A 220 21.15 -6.63 21.96
N SER A 221 20.99 -7.84 21.43
CA SER A 221 20.77 -9.08 22.17
C SER A 221 21.90 -9.41 23.16
N ASP A 222 23.17 -9.35 22.74
CA ASP A 222 24.35 -9.66 23.58
C ASP A 222 24.63 -8.67 24.75
N ARG A 223 23.75 -7.67 24.94
CA ARG A 223 23.87 -6.63 25.99
C ARG A 223 22.77 -6.66 27.06
N VAL A 224 21.71 -7.46 26.88
CA VAL A 224 20.58 -7.55 27.83
C VAL A 224 20.53 -8.92 28.52
N PRO A 225 20.06 -8.98 29.79
CA PRO A 225 19.82 -10.27 30.45
C PRO A 225 18.58 -10.98 29.89
N ASP A 226 18.55 -12.31 29.99
CA ASP A 226 17.52 -13.20 29.43
C ASP A 226 16.06 -12.71 29.58
N TRP A 227 15.70 -12.09 30.71
CA TRP A 227 14.33 -11.61 30.95
C TRP A 227 13.83 -10.50 30.00
N TYR A 228 14.71 -9.89 29.19
CA TYR A 228 14.31 -8.92 28.15
C TYR A 228 13.74 -9.58 26.89
N PHE A 229 14.13 -10.82 26.59
CA PHE A 229 13.61 -11.56 25.44
C PHE A 229 12.13 -11.90 25.65
N GLY A 230 11.34 -11.83 24.57
CA GLY A 230 9.89 -12.03 24.62
C GLY A 230 9.10 -10.96 25.40
N SER A 231 9.78 -10.00 26.04
CA SER A 231 9.25 -9.33 27.25
C SER A 231 8.59 -7.98 26.98
N TYR A 232 7.33 -7.81 27.40
CA TYR A 232 6.59 -6.54 27.26
C TYR A 232 7.07 -5.50 28.28
N ILE A 233 8.18 -4.85 27.94
CA ILE A 233 8.82 -3.78 28.71
C ILE A 233 8.28 -2.38 28.33
N LYS A 234 8.70 -1.35 29.08
CA LYS A 234 8.29 0.05 28.88
C LYS A 234 8.47 0.55 27.44
N VAL A 235 9.52 0.11 26.74
CA VAL A 235 9.73 0.42 25.31
C VAL A 235 8.52 0.01 24.46
N ALA A 236 8.04 -1.23 24.58
CA ALA A 236 6.86 -1.69 23.84
C ALA A 236 5.58 -0.93 24.26
N GLN A 237 5.44 -0.64 25.56
CA GLN A 237 4.32 0.15 26.09
C GLN A 237 4.25 1.56 25.47
N ASP A 238 5.40 2.24 25.32
CA ASP A 238 5.46 3.58 24.74
C ASP A 238 5.01 3.58 23.28
N TRP A 239 5.51 2.64 22.48
CA TRP A 239 5.17 2.52 21.06
C TRP A 239 3.71 2.12 20.84
N ASP A 240 3.15 1.21 21.65
CA ASP A 240 1.70 0.92 21.61
C ASP A 240 0.84 2.13 21.99
N ASN A 241 1.29 2.97 22.94
CA ASN A 241 0.60 4.21 23.31
C ASN A 241 0.65 5.26 22.18
N ILE A 242 1.79 5.40 21.49
CA ILE A 242 1.93 6.29 20.32
C ILE A 242 0.93 5.88 19.24
N MET A 243 0.95 4.60 18.84
CA MET A 243 0.05 4.08 17.79
C MET A 243 -1.43 4.11 18.18
N TYR A 244 -1.76 3.93 19.47
CA TYR A 244 -3.14 4.03 19.97
C TYR A 244 -3.70 5.47 19.89
N ASN A 245 -2.88 6.48 20.16
CA ASN A 245 -3.31 7.89 20.07
C ASN A 245 -3.22 8.46 18.64
N ALA A 246 -2.46 7.82 17.74
CA ALA A 246 -2.34 8.18 16.33
C ALA A 246 -2.82 7.03 15.39
N PRO A 247 -4.12 6.68 15.36
CA PRO A 247 -4.64 5.47 14.71
C PRO A 247 -4.45 5.34 13.18
N TYR A 248 -3.93 6.34 12.46
CA TYR A 248 -3.54 6.23 11.04
C TYR A 248 -2.04 5.96 10.84
N TYR A 249 -1.22 6.07 11.90
CA TYR A 249 0.22 5.84 11.85
C TYR A 249 0.56 4.37 12.16
N LEU A 250 1.27 3.71 11.23
CA LEU A 250 1.77 2.35 11.37
C LEU A 250 3.30 2.34 11.46
N MET A 251 3.83 1.94 12.61
CA MET A 251 5.25 1.63 12.79
C MET A 251 5.57 0.27 12.12
N VAL A 252 6.55 0.24 11.22
CA VAL A 252 7.07 -0.99 10.61
C VAL A 252 8.50 -1.23 11.11
N THR A 253 8.74 -2.42 11.67
CA THR A 253 9.92 -2.73 12.49
C THR A 253 10.66 -3.96 11.98
N ALA A 254 11.98 -3.96 12.07
CA ALA A 254 12.82 -5.13 11.79
C ALA A 254 12.78 -6.13 12.95
N ALA A 255 12.54 -7.41 12.68
CA ALA A 255 12.43 -8.45 13.72
C ALA A 255 13.77 -8.74 14.45
N GLY A 256 14.91 -8.40 13.85
CA GLY A 256 16.24 -8.67 14.39
C GLY A 256 16.95 -9.84 13.71
N ASN A 257 18.27 -9.93 13.93
CA ASN A 257 19.17 -10.86 13.25
C ASN A 257 19.90 -11.80 14.25
N ALA A 258 19.26 -12.17 15.37
CA ALA A 258 19.91 -12.87 16.49
C ALA A 258 19.81 -14.41 16.44
N ARG A 259 19.13 -15.00 15.46
CA ARG A 259 18.74 -16.44 15.46
C ARG A 259 19.86 -17.45 15.71
N HIS A 260 21.09 -17.10 15.38
CA HIS A 260 22.26 -17.97 15.51
C HIS A 260 23.42 -17.31 16.30
N SER A 261 23.16 -16.29 17.11
CA SER A 261 24.16 -15.76 18.05
C SER A 261 24.37 -16.68 19.25
N GLY A 262 23.31 -17.35 19.71
CA GLY A 262 23.29 -18.14 20.94
C GLY A 262 22.92 -17.34 22.20
N ASP A 263 22.46 -16.09 22.04
CA ASP A 263 21.88 -15.27 23.11
C ASP A 263 20.56 -15.85 23.64
N ASN A 264 20.06 -15.32 24.77
CA ASN A 264 18.98 -15.88 25.60
C ASN A 264 19.35 -17.29 26.12
N GLU A 265 20.05 -17.38 27.25
CA GLU A 265 20.45 -18.70 27.80
C GLU A 265 19.25 -19.51 28.32
N SER A 266 18.13 -18.84 28.63
CA SER A 266 16.97 -19.39 29.35
C SER A 266 15.62 -19.20 28.62
N PRO A 267 15.49 -19.50 27.31
CA PRO A 267 14.31 -19.14 26.53
C PRO A 267 13.04 -19.86 27.00
N ILE A 268 11.88 -19.28 26.70
CA ILE A 268 10.56 -19.87 27.03
C ILE A 268 10.35 -21.26 26.40
N PHE A 269 11.11 -21.61 25.37
CA PHE A 269 11.15 -22.95 24.78
C PHE A 269 12.57 -23.39 24.36
N GLY A 270 12.93 -24.62 24.73
CA GLY A 270 14.10 -25.32 24.18
C GLY A 270 15.43 -24.82 24.75
N THR A 271 16.31 -24.36 23.87
CA THR A 271 17.65 -23.83 24.16
C THR A 271 17.97 -22.68 23.21
N SER A 272 18.96 -21.83 23.51
CA SER A 272 19.39 -20.78 22.57
C SER A 272 19.79 -21.32 21.18
N SER A 273 20.23 -22.58 21.09
CA SER A 273 20.56 -23.25 19.83
C SER A 273 19.34 -23.56 18.94
N ASP A 274 18.12 -23.52 19.49
CA ASP A 274 16.87 -23.66 18.73
C ASP A 274 16.48 -22.36 18.02
N GLY A 275 16.98 -21.20 18.48
CA GLY A 275 16.77 -19.90 17.84
C GLY A 275 15.35 -19.33 17.94
N PHE A 276 14.58 -19.74 18.96
CA PHE A 276 13.28 -19.15 19.34
C PHE A 276 13.46 -18.15 20.48
N ASP A 277 12.44 -17.32 20.71
CA ASP A 277 12.39 -16.34 21.81
C ASP A 277 13.50 -15.27 21.71
N LEU A 278 13.47 -14.53 20.60
CA LEU A 278 14.49 -13.55 20.21
C LEU A 278 13.91 -12.17 19.84
N MET A 279 12.66 -11.90 20.23
CA MET A 279 12.03 -10.58 20.09
C MET A 279 12.41 -9.68 21.28
N LEU A 280 12.72 -8.42 21.00
CA LEU A 280 13.19 -7.43 21.98
C LEU A 280 12.57 -6.05 21.76
N GLY A 281 12.30 -5.33 22.86
CA GLY A 281 11.90 -3.92 22.84
C GLY A 281 10.63 -3.66 22.02
N PHE A 282 10.67 -2.72 21.08
CA PHE A 282 9.49 -2.38 20.26
C PHE A 282 9.03 -3.47 19.29
N THR A 283 9.82 -4.51 19.04
CA THR A 283 9.36 -5.67 18.23
C THR A 283 8.21 -6.43 18.91
N VAL A 284 8.10 -6.37 20.24
CA VAL A 284 6.96 -6.93 20.99
C VAL A 284 5.83 -5.90 21.24
N ALA A 285 5.80 -4.77 20.53
CA ALA A 285 4.62 -3.91 20.49
C ALA A 285 3.47 -4.61 19.74
N LYS A 286 2.24 -4.48 20.24
CA LYS A 286 1.02 -5.09 19.68
C LYS A 286 0.61 -4.43 18.36
N ASN A 287 0.66 -3.11 18.33
CA ASN A 287 0.01 -2.27 17.31
C ASN A 287 0.87 -2.09 16.04
N GLY A 288 2.19 -2.24 16.15
CA GLY A 288 3.13 -2.15 15.03
C GLY A 288 3.17 -3.43 14.19
N LEU A 289 3.83 -3.37 13.02
CA LEU A 289 4.12 -4.51 12.16
C LEU A 289 5.61 -4.88 12.25
N THR A 290 5.91 -6.10 12.67
CA THR A 290 7.28 -6.61 12.81
C THR A 290 7.61 -7.60 11.71
N VAL A 291 8.71 -7.36 11.01
CA VAL A 291 9.01 -7.94 9.71
C VAL A 291 10.19 -8.92 9.79
N ALA A 292 9.91 -10.20 9.50
CA ALA A 292 10.89 -11.27 9.35
C ALA A 292 11.70 -11.10 8.06
N GLY A 293 12.92 -11.64 8.04
CA GLY A 293 13.65 -11.87 6.81
C GLY A 293 13.34 -13.26 6.25
N SER A 294 12.83 -13.31 5.01
CA SER A 294 12.74 -14.54 4.20
C SER A 294 13.70 -14.50 3.01
N ASN A 295 13.95 -15.68 2.43
CA ASN A 295 14.41 -15.87 1.06
C ASN A 295 13.22 -16.42 0.27
N SER A 296 12.67 -15.63 -0.63
CA SER A 296 11.45 -15.97 -1.38
C SER A 296 11.73 -16.05 -2.89
N ARG A 297 11.05 -16.96 -3.58
CA ARG A 297 11.07 -17.08 -5.05
C ARG A 297 9.66 -16.97 -5.60
N ILE A 298 9.49 -16.06 -6.55
CA ILE A 298 8.21 -15.65 -7.12
C ILE A 298 8.28 -15.81 -8.65
N ASP A 299 7.18 -16.22 -9.30
CA ASP A 299 7.12 -16.30 -10.76
C ASP A 299 6.71 -14.97 -11.42
N ASN A 300 6.79 -14.92 -12.76
CA ASN A 300 6.41 -13.76 -13.57
C ASN A 300 4.91 -13.38 -13.45
N ASN A 301 4.09 -14.23 -12.83
CA ASN A 301 2.66 -14.01 -12.59
C ASN A 301 2.39 -13.59 -11.11
N GLY A 302 3.45 -13.43 -10.31
CA GLY A 302 3.38 -12.97 -8.92
C GLY A 302 3.15 -14.08 -7.89
N ASN A 303 3.07 -15.34 -8.31
CA ASN A 303 2.80 -16.47 -7.41
C ASN A 303 4.06 -16.85 -6.63
N LEU A 304 3.93 -17.15 -5.34
CA LEU A 304 5.01 -17.80 -4.59
C LEU A 304 5.32 -19.18 -5.19
N LYS A 305 6.61 -19.55 -5.22
CA LYS A 305 7.08 -20.89 -5.61
C LYS A 305 7.88 -21.58 -4.52
N GLU A 306 8.50 -20.80 -3.65
CA GLU A 306 9.25 -21.24 -2.48
C GLU A 306 9.45 -20.02 -1.59
N ALA A 307 9.37 -20.22 -0.28
CA ALA A 307 9.83 -19.28 0.71
C ALA A 307 10.51 -20.08 1.82
N THR A 308 11.61 -19.55 2.35
CA THR A 308 12.25 -20.08 3.56
C THR A 308 12.66 -18.92 4.44
N VAL A 309 12.49 -19.06 5.75
CA VAL A 309 12.93 -18.04 6.69
C VAL A 309 14.45 -17.93 6.71
N SER A 310 14.98 -16.71 6.65
CA SER A 310 16.42 -16.46 6.58
C SER A 310 17.15 -16.95 7.83
N ALA A 311 18.39 -17.41 7.65
CA ALA A 311 19.20 -17.98 8.74
C ALA A 311 19.47 -16.99 9.89
N TYR A 312 19.50 -15.69 9.61
CA TYR A 312 19.69 -14.65 10.63
C TYR A 312 18.40 -14.29 11.40
N SER A 313 17.22 -14.42 10.78
CA SER A 313 16.00 -13.72 11.24
C SER A 313 15.55 -14.22 12.61
N SER A 314 15.53 -13.34 13.61
CA SER A 314 15.02 -13.64 14.95
C SER A 314 13.58 -14.16 14.88
N PHE A 315 13.26 -15.14 15.72
CA PHE A 315 11.92 -15.73 15.85
C PHE A 315 11.25 -15.26 17.15
N GLY A 316 9.92 -15.37 17.18
CA GLY A 316 9.18 -15.45 18.43
C GLY A 316 9.36 -16.81 19.14
N PRO A 317 8.48 -17.18 20.08
CA PRO A 317 7.29 -16.44 20.49
C PRO A 317 7.65 -15.14 21.24
N VAL A 318 6.62 -14.36 21.55
CA VAL A 318 6.64 -13.38 22.66
C VAL A 318 6.35 -14.13 23.97
N ASP A 319 6.73 -13.63 25.14
CA ASP A 319 6.49 -14.29 26.44
C ASP A 319 5.03 -14.66 26.68
N ASP A 320 4.11 -13.76 26.33
CA ASP A 320 2.67 -13.99 26.43
C ASP A 320 2.13 -14.93 25.33
N GLY A 321 2.95 -15.27 24.35
CA GLY A 321 2.64 -16.21 23.27
C GLY A 321 2.19 -15.57 21.96
N ARG A 322 2.20 -14.23 21.85
CA ARG A 322 1.85 -13.51 20.61
C ARG A 322 2.69 -13.92 19.41
N ILE A 323 2.06 -13.89 18.25
CA ILE A 323 2.66 -14.16 16.94
C ILE A 323 3.57 -12.98 16.58
N LYS A 324 4.88 -13.18 16.80
CA LYS A 324 5.94 -12.32 16.29
C LYS A 324 7.02 -13.17 15.62
N PRO A 325 7.68 -12.68 14.55
CA PRO A 325 7.29 -11.51 13.74
C PRO A 325 5.87 -11.63 13.17
N ASP A 326 5.22 -10.52 12.82
CA ASP A 326 3.84 -10.53 12.30
C ASP A 326 3.79 -11.06 10.85
N LEU A 327 4.81 -10.74 10.05
CA LEU A 327 4.85 -10.96 8.60
C LEU A 327 6.30 -11.14 8.14
N ALA A 328 6.53 -11.88 7.06
CA ALA A 328 7.82 -11.92 6.37
C ALA A 328 7.86 -10.95 5.17
N GLY A 329 8.90 -10.12 5.13
CA GLY A 329 9.43 -9.57 3.89
C GLY A 329 10.58 -10.43 3.41
N ASP A 330 11.09 -10.19 2.21
CA ASP A 330 12.37 -10.75 1.81
C ASP A 330 13.48 -9.77 2.21
N GLY A 331 14.34 -10.20 3.13
CA GLY A 331 15.39 -9.34 3.69
C GLY A 331 16.66 -9.35 2.88
N SER A 332 16.51 -9.42 1.55
CA SER A 332 17.43 -10.19 0.70
C SER A 332 18.79 -9.51 0.42
N SER A 333 19.55 -9.89 -0.62
CA SER A 333 20.53 -9.03 -1.33
C SER A 333 19.83 -7.79 -1.93
N ILE A 334 19.47 -6.84 -1.09
CA ILE A 334 19.00 -5.55 -1.57
C ILE A 334 20.24 -4.74 -1.93
N LEU A 335 20.50 -4.70 -3.25
CA LEU A 335 21.41 -3.73 -3.83
C LEU A 335 20.79 -2.34 -3.60
N SER A 336 21.49 -1.49 -2.87
CA SER A 336 20.99 -0.17 -2.48
C SER A 336 22.10 0.88 -2.53
N THR A 337 21.73 2.14 -2.33
CA THR A 337 22.62 3.29 -2.24
C THR A 337 23.50 3.22 -1.00
N ASP A 338 24.73 3.73 -1.11
CA ASP A 338 25.74 3.64 -0.05
C ASP A 338 26.38 5.00 0.26
N ALA A 339 26.76 5.22 1.52
CA ALA A 339 27.26 6.51 2.01
C ALA A 339 28.75 6.80 1.66
N LYS A 340 29.46 5.88 0.98
CA LYS A 340 30.85 6.14 0.52
C LYS A 340 30.94 7.29 -0.50
N GLY A 341 29.83 7.74 -1.08
CA GLY A 341 29.74 8.91 -1.95
C GLY A 341 28.46 8.93 -2.79
N ASN A 342 28.13 10.07 -3.39
CA ASN A 342 26.82 10.34 -4.01
C ASN A 342 26.46 9.46 -5.23
N THR A 343 27.34 8.56 -5.65
CA THR A 343 27.12 7.60 -6.75
C THR A 343 27.41 6.15 -6.35
N SER A 344 27.61 5.89 -5.05
CA SER A 344 27.99 4.58 -4.50
C SER A 344 26.78 3.68 -4.26
N TYR A 345 26.99 2.37 -4.45
CA TYR A 345 26.00 1.34 -4.17
C TYR A 345 26.69 0.14 -3.53
N ASP A 346 26.02 -0.52 -2.60
CA ASP A 346 26.49 -1.74 -1.96
C ASP A 346 25.35 -2.75 -1.82
N VAL A 347 25.65 -3.99 -1.43
CA VAL A 347 24.66 -5.06 -1.24
C VAL A 347 24.64 -5.47 0.23
N SER A 348 23.47 -5.41 0.85
CA SER A 348 23.22 -5.88 2.22
C SER A 348 21.96 -6.74 2.25
N ALA A 349 21.81 -7.51 3.32
CA ALA A 349 20.62 -8.25 3.71
C ALA A 349 20.34 -8.06 5.20
N GLY A 350 19.32 -8.73 5.72
CA GLY A 350 18.89 -8.64 7.11
C GLY A 350 17.41 -8.27 7.22
N THR A 351 16.86 -8.32 8.43
CA THR A 351 15.50 -7.82 8.67
C THR A 351 15.36 -6.33 8.27
N SER A 352 16.41 -5.53 8.46
CA SER A 352 16.53 -4.14 7.97
C SER A 352 16.38 -3.92 6.48
N MET A 353 16.49 -4.97 5.66
CA MET A 353 16.25 -4.93 4.21
C MET A 353 14.83 -5.42 3.88
N ALA A 354 14.24 -6.28 4.72
CA ALA A 354 12.86 -6.73 4.60
C ALA A 354 11.88 -5.62 4.98
N THR A 355 12.15 -4.93 6.09
CA THR A 355 11.33 -3.83 6.64
C THR A 355 11.07 -2.72 5.63
N PRO A 356 12.05 -2.14 4.90
CA PRO A 356 11.77 -1.11 3.90
C PRO A 356 11.05 -1.69 2.68
N GLY A 357 11.35 -2.93 2.29
CA GLY A 357 10.66 -3.64 1.21
C GLY A 357 9.17 -3.85 1.48
N VAL A 358 8.79 -4.07 2.74
CA VAL A 358 7.39 -4.15 3.21
C VAL A 358 6.80 -2.76 3.43
N THR A 359 7.52 -1.84 4.09
CA THR A 359 7.05 -0.46 4.35
C THR A 359 6.70 0.26 3.04
N GLY A 360 7.53 0.12 2.00
CA GLY A 360 7.24 0.64 0.68
C GLY A 360 6.00 0.01 0.06
N ALA A 361 5.82 -1.30 0.17
CA ALA A 361 4.62 -2.00 -0.34
C ALA A 361 3.33 -1.48 0.33
N LEU A 362 3.36 -1.26 1.65
CA LEU A 362 2.25 -0.71 2.42
C LEU A 362 1.98 0.78 2.08
N LEU A 363 3.03 1.55 1.77
CA LEU A 363 2.89 2.93 1.30
C LEU A 363 2.23 3.01 -0.09
N LEU A 364 2.53 2.07 -1.00
CA LEU A 364 1.84 1.95 -2.29
C LEU A 364 0.38 1.51 -2.13
N LEU A 365 0.07 0.67 -1.14
CA LEU A 365 -1.32 0.30 -0.83
C LEU A 365 -2.12 1.48 -0.26
N GLN A 366 -1.50 2.37 0.52
CA GLN A 366 -2.11 3.65 0.90
C GLN A 366 -2.29 4.61 -0.29
N GLN A 367 -1.32 4.67 -1.22
CA GLN A 367 -1.47 5.41 -2.48
C GLN A 367 -2.66 4.86 -3.30
N TYR A 368 -2.83 3.54 -3.34
CA TYR A 368 -3.91 2.89 -4.07
C TYR A 368 -5.28 3.13 -3.43
N ASN A 369 -5.40 3.00 -2.09
CA ASN A 369 -6.65 3.29 -1.40
C ASN A 369 -7.07 4.76 -1.58
N GLU A 370 -6.12 5.69 -1.66
CA GLU A 370 -6.40 7.10 -1.95
C GLU A 370 -6.92 7.30 -3.38
N GLN A 371 -6.30 6.67 -4.38
CA GLN A 371 -6.75 6.72 -5.78
C GLN A 371 -8.12 6.05 -5.98
N LEU A 372 -8.42 4.96 -5.27
CA LEU A 372 -9.68 4.24 -5.37
C LEU A 372 -10.82 4.90 -4.59
N TYR A 373 -10.55 5.41 -3.38
CA TYR A 373 -11.56 5.78 -2.37
C TYR A 373 -11.39 7.18 -1.77
N GLY A 374 -10.49 8.01 -2.29
CA GLY A 374 -10.28 9.40 -1.84
C GLY A 374 -9.90 9.53 -0.36
N SER A 375 -9.30 8.50 0.23
CA SER A 375 -9.04 8.37 1.66
C SER A 375 -7.86 7.45 1.95
N TYR A 376 -7.32 7.51 3.17
CA TYR A 376 -6.31 6.56 3.66
C TYR A 376 -6.94 5.57 4.65
N LEU A 377 -6.32 4.40 4.79
CA LEU A 377 -6.68 3.36 5.77
C LEU A 377 -6.11 3.67 7.16
N LYS A 378 -6.81 3.30 8.24
CA LYS A 378 -6.20 3.24 9.59
C LYS A 378 -5.05 2.23 9.62
N ALA A 379 -4.14 2.41 10.58
CA ALA A 379 -2.99 1.53 10.78
C ALA A 379 -3.40 0.07 11.01
N ALA A 380 -4.43 -0.17 11.82
CA ALA A 380 -5.02 -1.50 12.04
C ALA A 380 -5.55 -2.12 10.74
N THR A 381 -6.19 -1.35 9.87
CA THR A 381 -6.72 -1.83 8.57
C THR A 381 -5.60 -2.16 7.59
N LEU A 382 -4.55 -1.34 7.55
CA LEU A 382 -3.38 -1.58 6.70
C LEU A 382 -2.54 -2.79 7.16
N LYS A 383 -2.34 -2.94 8.48
CA LYS A 383 -1.78 -4.16 9.09
C LYS A 383 -2.66 -5.37 8.76
N GLY A 384 -3.97 -5.25 9.00
CA GLY A 384 -4.94 -6.32 8.75
C GLY A 384 -4.97 -6.78 7.30
N LEU A 385 -4.90 -5.85 6.34
CA LEU A 385 -4.82 -6.14 4.91
C LEU A 385 -3.56 -6.93 4.55
N ALA A 386 -2.40 -6.56 5.12
CA ALA A 386 -1.16 -7.28 4.90
C ALA A 386 -1.23 -8.73 5.42
N LEU A 387 -1.74 -8.94 6.63
CA LEU A 387 -1.86 -10.26 7.26
C LEU A 387 -2.99 -11.13 6.67
N HIS A 388 -4.06 -10.50 6.16
CA HIS A 388 -5.16 -11.18 5.45
C HIS A 388 -4.75 -11.67 4.05
N SER A 389 -3.91 -10.89 3.36
CA SER A 389 -3.49 -11.17 1.98
C SER A 389 -2.17 -11.93 1.85
N ALA A 390 -1.39 -12.05 2.93
CA ALA A 390 -0.12 -12.79 2.96
C ALA A 390 -0.23 -14.21 2.38
N ASP A 391 0.88 -14.68 1.79
CA ASP A 391 1.01 -16.06 1.36
C ASP A 391 1.49 -16.93 2.52
N ASP A 392 0.63 -17.88 2.92
CA ASP A 392 0.90 -18.88 3.95
C ASP A 392 2.03 -19.85 3.53
N VAL A 393 2.84 -20.30 4.49
CA VAL A 393 4.13 -20.98 4.25
C VAL A 393 4.45 -22.03 5.32
N ASP A 394 5.25 -23.04 4.97
CA ASP A 394 5.48 -24.27 5.75
C ASP A 394 4.18 -25.07 6.02
N GLU A 395 3.66 -25.07 7.24
CA GLU A 395 2.43 -25.78 7.67
C GLU A 395 1.26 -24.78 7.74
N GLN A 396 0.01 -25.22 7.58
CA GLN A 396 -1.12 -24.30 7.45
C GLN A 396 -1.34 -23.42 8.70
N GLY A 397 -1.40 -22.11 8.50
CA GLY A 397 -1.60 -21.10 9.53
C GLY A 397 -0.29 -20.52 10.08
N PRO A 398 -0.39 -19.46 10.90
CA PRO A 398 0.76 -18.65 11.27
C PRO A 398 1.79 -19.41 12.12
N ASP A 399 3.05 -19.00 12.04
CA ASP A 399 4.13 -19.52 12.88
C ASP A 399 4.94 -18.40 13.58
N TYR A 400 5.87 -18.80 14.46
CA TYR A 400 6.78 -17.85 15.14
C TYR A 400 8.05 -17.52 14.34
N LYS A 401 8.16 -17.94 13.07
CA LYS A 401 9.33 -17.73 12.19
C LYS A 401 9.09 -16.58 11.20
N MET A 402 7.91 -16.58 10.58
CA MET A 402 7.48 -15.69 9.49
C MET A 402 6.10 -15.08 9.76
N GLY A 403 5.45 -15.40 10.89
CA GLY A 403 4.17 -14.83 11.28
C GLY A 403 3.04 -15.38 10.42
N TRP A 404 2.24 -14.49 9.85
CA TRP A 404 1.13 -14.82 8.95
C TRP A 404 1.56 -15.10 7.50
N GLY A 405 2.87 -15.16 7.22
CA GLY A 405 3.44 -15.56 5.93
C GLY A 405 4.15 -14.44 5.19
N VAL A 406 4.36 -14.60 3.87
CA VAL A 406 5.13 -13.66 3.05
C VAL A 406 4.24 -12.56 2.48
N MET A 407 4.68 -11.30 2.57
CA MET A 407 3.95 -10.13 2.06
C MET A 407 3.52 -10.29 0.59
N ASN A 408 2.21 -10.18 0.35
CA ASN A 408 1.63 -10.26 -1.00
C ASN A 408 0.90 -8.97 -1.40
N ALA A 409 1.69 -7.96 -1.78
CA ALA A 409 1.20 -6.67 -2.25
C ALA A 409 0.20 -6.76 -3.41
N LYS A 410 0.34 -7.78 -4.30
CA LYS A 410 -0.60 -8.05 -5.39
C LYS A 410 -1.97 -8.43 -4.85
N ARG A 411 -2.04 -9.44 -3.96
CA ARG A 411 -3.30 -9.89 -3.35
C ARG A 411 -3.92 -8.82 -2.45
N ALA A 412 -3.12 -8.02 -1.77
CA ALA A 412 -3.59 -6.86 -1.01
C ALA A 412 -4.31 -5.84 -1.91
N ALA A 413 -3.72 -5.49 -3.06
CA ALA A 413 -4.34 -4.60 -4.04
C ALA A 413 -5.60 -5.20 -4.68
N GLU A 414 -5.60 -6.50 -5.00
CA GLU A 414 -6.79 -7.19 -5.52
C GLU A 414 -7.95 -7.21 -4.51
N VAL A 415 -7.66 -7.41 -3.21
CA VAL A 415 -8.65 -7.35 -2.13
C VAL A 415 -9.16 -5.92 -1.86
N LEU A 416 -8.35 -4.88 -2.13
CA LEU A 416 -8.83 -3.49 -2.16
C LEU A 416 -9.73 -3.22 -3.37
N TYR A 417 -9.31 -3.59 -4.57
CA TYR A 417 -10.02 -3.31 -5.82
C TYR A 417 -11.40 -3.98 -5.87
N GLN A 418 -11.51 -5.21 -5.38
CA GLN A 418 -12.74 -6.01 -5.33
C GLN A 418 -13.69 -5.63 -4.19
N LYS A 419 -13.37 -4.60 -3.39
CA LYS A 419 -14.19 -4.21 -2.24
C LYS A 419 -15.61 -3.86 -2.67
N ASP A 420 -16.55 -4.34 -1.86
CA ASP A 420 -18.00 -4.24 -2.03
C ASP A 420 -18.53 -4.97 -3.29
N PHE A 421 -17.71 -5.87 -3.86
CA PHE A 421 -18.09 -6.82 -4.91
C PHE A 421 -17.83 -8.28 -4.47
N SER A 422 -16.55 -8.67 -4.31
CA SER A 422 -16.12 -10.01 -3.85
C SER A 422 -15.15 -10.01 -2.66
N SER A 423 -14.84 -8.84 -2.12
CA SER A 423 -14.25 -8.63 -0.80
C SER A 423 -15.03 -7.56 -0.03
N HIS A 424 -14.88 -7.54 1.30
CA HIS A 424 -15.40 -6.48 2.16
C HIS A 424 -14.27 -5.95 3.05
N ILE A 425 -14.16 -4.63 3.18
CA ILE A 425 -13.23 -3.98 4.11
C ILE A 425 -13.97 -2.82 4.79
N SER A 426 -14.24 -2.96 6.08
CA SER A 426 -14.90 -1.94 6.90
C SER A 426 -14.16 -1.65 8.19
N GLU A 427 -14.14 -0.37 8.57
CA GLU A 427 -13.61 0.10 9.85
C GLU A 427 -14.80 0.40 10.77
N ASN A 428 -14.93 -0.41 11.83
CA ASN A 428 -16.09 -0.43 12.70
C ASN A 428 -15.70 -0.08 14.13
N SER A 429 -16.71 -0.01 14.99
CA SER A 429 -16.56 0.16 16.44
C SER A 429 -17.40 -0.89 17.15
N LEU A 430 -16.91 -1.37 18.29
CA LEU A 430 -17.62 -2.26 19.21
C LEU A 430 -17.68 -1.58 20.58
N SER A 431 -18.89 -1.48 21.15
CA SER A 431 -19.15 -0.92 22.47
C SER A 431 -19.08 -1.99 23.57
N ASP A 432 -18.98 -1.59 24.83
CA ASP A 432 -19.02 -2.55 25.94
C ASP A 432 -20.34 -3.34 25.95
N GLY A 433 -20.24 -4.68 26.08
CA GLY A 433 -21.35 -5.62 25.91
C GLY A 433 -21.92 -5.78 24.48
N GLU A 434 -21.40 -5.10 23.46
CA GLU A 434 -21.91 -5.19 22.08
C GLU A 434 -21.43 -6.45 21.34
N THR A 435 -22.15 -6.83 20.27
CA THR A 435 -21.74 -7.87 19.33
C THR A 435 -22.16 -7.47 17.92
N PHE A 436 -21.17 -7.31 17.03
CA PHE A 436 -21.37 -7.03 15.62
C PHE A 436 -21.65 -8.34 14.86
N SER A 437 -22.44 -8.30 13.79
CA SER A 437 -22.66 -9.47 12.91
C SER A 437 -22.89 -9.07 11.46
N PHE A 438 -22.30 -9.85 10.55
CA PHE A 438 -22.30 -9.63 9.11
C PHE A 438 -22.58 -10.95 8.38
N ASN A 439 -23.62 -10.98 7.57
CA ASN A 439 -23.99 -12.16 6.79
C ASN A 439 -23.34 -12.08 5.41
N VAL A 440 -22.67 -13.16 4.99
CA VAL A 440 -22.02 -13.27 3.69
C VAL A 440 -22.48 -14.54 2.96
N LYS A 441 -22.50 -14.49 1.63
CA LYS A 441 -22.52 -15.69 0.79
C LYS A 441 -21.09 -15.99 0.35
N ALA A 442 -20.64 -17.23 0.51
CA ALA A 442 -19.34 -17.66 -0.01
C ALA A 442 -19.36 -17.73 -1.54
N LYS A 443 -18.19 -17.54 -2.15
CA LYS A 443 -18.01 -17.57 -3.60
C LYS A 443 -17.49 -18.94 -4.02
N GLU A 444 -18.25 -19.63 -4.86
CA GLU A 444 -17.95 -21.00 -5.29
C GLU A 444 -16.55 -21.11 -5.91
N GLY A 445 -15.74 -22.05 -5.41
CA GLY A 445 -14.37 -22.27 -5.87
C GLY A 445 -13.29 -21.36 -5.24
N GLU A 446 -13.66 -20.47 -4.32
CA GLU A 446 -12.72 -19.63 -3.57
C GLU A 446 -12.86 -19.83 -2.04
N PRO A 447 -11.75 -19.75 -1.28
CA PRO A 447 -11.79 -19.89 0.17
C PRO A 447 -12.44 -18.67 0.82
N LEU A 448 -13.42 -18.88 1.70
CA LEU A 448 -13.92 -17.82 2.57
C LEU A 448 -12.85 -17.50 3.61
N VAL A 449 -12.27 -16.30 3.51
CA VAL A 449 -11.30 -15.75 4.47
C VAL A 449 -11.92 -14.56 5.18
N ALA A 450 -11.91 -14.54 6.50
CA ALA A 450 -12.31 -13.37 7.29
C ALA A 450 -11.30 -13.11 8.39
N SER A 451 -10.98 -11.84 8.65
CA SER A 451 -10.09 -11.44 9.73
C SER A 451 -10.49 -10.13 10.38
N ILE A 452 -10.26 -10.03 11.69
CA ILE A 452 -10.29 -8.77 12.44
C ILE A 452 -8.88 -8.29 12.75
N SER A 453 -8.71 -6.98 12.81
CA SER A 453 -7.46 -6.30 13.18
C SER A 453 -7.80 -5.05 13.99
N TRP A 454 -7.10 -4.78 15.09
CA TRP A 454 -7.36 -3.57 15.90
C TRP A 454 -6.10 -2.93 16.49
N THR A 455 -6.19 -1.63 16.76
CA THR A 455 -5.20 -0.91 17.56
C THR A 455 -5.61 -1.05 19.02
N ASP A 456 -4.97 -1.96 19.75
CA ASP A 456 -5.30 -2.31 21.13
C ASP A 456 -4.79 -1.25 22.12
N PRO A 457 -5.52 -0.91 23.20
CA PRO A 457 -5.08 0.09 24.16
C PRO A 457 -3.76 -0.29 24.85
N VAL A 458 -3.03 0.72 25.33
CA VAL A 458 -1.82 0.51 26.11
C VAL A 458 -2.10 -0.33 27.36
N SER A 459 -1.30 -1.40 27.55
CA SER A 459 -1.40 -2.26 28.74
C SER A 459 -0.85 -1.56 29.97
N GLU A 460 -1.46 -1.83 31.12
CA GLU A 460 -0.99 -1.39 32.44
C GLU A 460 0.08 -2.34 33.00
N TYR A 461 0.17 -3.56 32.47
CA TYR A 461 1.30 -4.46 32.73
C TYR A 461 2.57 -3.95 32.04
N ILE A 462 3.70 -4.06 32.75
CA ILE A 462 5.05 -3.86 32.23
C ILE A 462 5.93 -4.88 32.97
N ASN A 463 6.70 -5.69 32.24
CA ASN A 463 7.70 -6.56 32.86
C ASN A 463 8.90 -5.73 33.36
N ARG A 464 9.47 -6.07 34.51
CA ARG A 464 10.53 -5.32 35.21
C ARG A 464 11.65 -6.20 35.80
N GLY A 465 11.77 -7.45 35.36
CA GLY A 465 12.77 -8.40 35.88
C GLY A 465 12.32 -9.87 35.94
N GLU A 466 11.12 -10.20 35.45
CA GLU A 466 10.55 -11.54 35.57
C GLU A 466 10.79 -12.34 34.29
N LEU A 467 11.66 -13.35 34.35
CA LEU A 467 11.99 -14.21 33.23
C LEU A 467 10.75 -14.99 32.72
N ASN A 468 10.51 -14.94 31.42
CA ASN A 468 9.50 -15.71 30.68
C ASN A 468 8.07 -15.52 31.24
N ASN A 469 7.66 -14.27 31.50
CA ASN A 469 6.39 -13.96 32.15
C ASN A 469 5.24 -13.91 31.14
N THR A 470 4.44 -14.99 31.10
CA THR A 470 3.32 -15.17 30.17
C THR A 470 2.06 -14.31 30.47
N THR A 471 2.22 -13.10 31.03
CA THR A 471 1.10 -12.18 31.27
C THR A 471 0.76 -11.42 29.98
N ALA A 472 -0.44 -11.65 29.47
CA ALA A 472 -0.90 -11.05 28.22
C ALA A 472 -0.77 -9.52 28.21
N ALA A 473 -0.10 -8.98 27.18
CA ALA A 473 -0.11 -7.55 26.92
C ALA A 473 -1.44 -7.08 26.30
N LEU A 474 -2.26 -7.98 25.74
CA LEU A 474 -3.58 -7.67 25.18
C LEU A 474 -4.52 -7.11 26.24
N VAL A 475 -5.31 -6.09 25.88
CA VAL A 475 -6.22 -5.40 26.80
C VAL A 475 -7.68 -5.60 26.39
N ASN A 476 -8.02 -5.30 25.14
CA ASN A 476 -9.36 -5.50 24.60
C ASN A 476 -9.36 -6.80 23.77
N ASP A 477 -9.74 -7.89 24.41
CA ASP A 477 -9.82 -9.23 23.80
C ASP A 477 -11.07 -9.34 22.91
N LEU A 478 -10.89 -9.14 21.59
CA LEU A 478 -11.93 -9.32 20.58
C LEU A 478 -11.90 -10.73 19.98
N ASP A 479 -13.09 -11.27 19.72
CA ASP A 479 -13.31 -12.60 19.14
C ASP A 479 -14.03 -12.50 17.80
N ILE A 480 -13.42 -13.00 16.72
CA ILE A 480 -14.14 -13.35 15.48
C ILE A 480 -14.60 -14.81 15.51
N ARG A 481 -15.85 -15.06 15.11
CA ARG A 481 -16.36 -16.40 14.80
C ARG A 481 -17.09 -16.37 13.47
N ILE A 482 -17.04 -17.47 12.72
CA ILE A 482 -17.93 -17.69 11.57
C ILE A 482 -18.85 -18.86 11.91
N THR A 483 -20.14 -18.77 11.56
CA THR A 483 -21.13 -19.82 11.79
C THR A 483 -21.93 -20.15 10.54
N GLN A 484 -22.28 -21.43 10.39
CA GLN A 484 -23.16 -21.98 9.35
C GLN A 484 -23.78 -23.27 9.89
N ASP A 485 -25.11 -23.44 9.76
CA ASP A 485 -25.84 -24.67 10.12
C ASP A 485 -25.51 -25.26 11.51
N GLY A 486 -25.23 -24.38 12.48
CA GLY A 486 -24.87 -24.76 13.86
C GLY A 486 -23.39 -25.18 14.05
N LYS A 487 -22.59 -25.21 12.99
CA LYS A 487 -21.13 -25.34 13.05
C LYS A 487 -20.48 -23.98 13.28
N THR A 488 -19.60 -23.90 14.27
CA THR A 488 -18.76 -22.72 14.53
C THR A 488 -17.33 -22.96 14.03
N PHE A 489 -16.79 -22.00 13.29
CA PHE A 489 -15.41 -21.94 12.87
C PHE A 489 -14.66 -20.93 13.75
N PHE A 490 -13.42 -21.28 14.09
CA PHE A 490 -12.57 -20.56 15.03
C PHE A 490 -11.33 -19.99 14.33
N PRO A 491 -10.71 -18.94 14.89
CA PRO A 491 -9.47 -18.37 14.37
C PRO A 491 -8.27 -19.29 14.61
N TRP A 492 -7.13 -18.95 13.99
CA TRP A 492 -5.85 -19.60 14.27
C TRP A 492 -5.24 -19.11 15.58
N LYS A 493 -4.57 -20.02 16.29
CA LYS A 493 -3.66 -19.74 17.40
C LYS A 493 -2.47 -20.70 17.39
N LEU A 494 -1.38 -20.28 18.03
CA LEU A 494 -0.20 -21.09 18.31
C LEU A 494 -0.19 -21.62 19.76
N ASP A 495 0.90 -22.32 20.10
CA ASP A 495 1.25 -22.71 21.47
C ASP A 495 2.71 -22.33 21.76
N PRO A 496 3.01 -21.32 22.60
CA PRO A 496 4.38 -20.88 22.86
C PRO A 496 5.21 -21.94 23.60
N LYS A 497 4.58 -22.96 24.21
CA LYS A 497 5.27 -24.08 24.85
C LYS A 497 5.71 -25.15 23.85
N ASN A 498 5.30 -25.03 22.58
CA ASN A 498 5.72 -25.88 21.49
C ASN A 498 5.73 -25.08 20.17
N PRO A 499 6.61 -24.07 20.02
CA PRO A 499 6.61 -23.11 18.91
C PRO A 499 7.08 -23.72 17.57
N LYS A 500 7.38 -25.02 17.56
CA LYS A 500 7.67 -25.85 16.38
C LYS A 500 6.44 -26.63 15.87
N ALA A 501 5.31 -26.59 16.58
CA ALA A 501 4.07 -27.20 16.14
C ALA A 501 3.32 -26.29 15.15
N ALA A 502 2.59 -26.91 14.22
CA ALA A 502 1.67 -26.20 13.33
C ALA A 502 0.57 -25.46 14.10
N ALA A 503 0.03 -24.41 13.49
CA ALA A 503 -1.09 -23.67 14.05
C ALA A 503 -2.33 -24.55 14.24
N ARG A 504 -3.20 -24.16 15.19
CA ARG A 504 -4.45 -24.86 15.48
C ARG A 504 -5.61 -23.89 15.58
N LYS A 505 -6.82 -24.39 15.38
CA LYS A 505 -8.03 -23.58 15.52
C LYS A 505 -8.47 -23.46 16.98
N GLY A 506 -8.95 -22.28 17.37
CA GLY A 506 -9.45 -21.97 18.71
C GLY A 506 -9.14 -20.52 19.08
N ASP A 507 -9.88 -19.99 20.06
CA ASP A 507 -9.81 -18.61 20.58
C ASP A 507 -8.37 -18.09 20.69
N ASN A 508 -8.02 -16.99 20.00
CA ASN A 508 -6.87 -16.20 20.41
C ASN A 508 -7.22 -15.46 21.72
N LEU A 509 -6.19 -15.09 22.47
CA LEU A 509 -6.28 -14.44 23.78
C LEU A 509 -5.17 -13.37 23.95
N VAL A 510 -4.35 -13.16 22.92
CA VAL A 510 -3.09 -12.41 23.03
C VAL A 510 -2.79 -11.53 21.82
N ASP A 511 -3.13 -11.93 20.59
CA ASP A 511 -2.88 -11.13 19.39
C ASP A 511 -4.02 -10.15 19.06
N PRO A 512 -3.74 -8.89 18.71
CA PRO A 512 -4.76 -7.92 18.24
C PRO A 512 -5.16 -8.14 16.77
N PHE A 513 -5.12 -9.40 16.32
CA PHE A 513 -5.47 -9.84 14.97
C PHE A 513 -5.88 -11.31 15.01
N GLU A 514 -7.05 -11.62 14.44
CA GLU A 514 -7.54 -13.00 14.30
C GLU A 514 -7.96 -13.28 12.85
N LYS A 515 -7.57 -14.43 12.30
CA LYS A 515 -7.96 -14.87 10.93
C LYS A 515 -8.64 -16.25 10.94
N ILE A 516 -9.77 -16.34 10.25
CA ILE A 516 -10.52 -17.57 9.94
C ILE A 516 -10.45 -17.80 8.42
N GLU A 517 -10.21 -19.05 8.03
CA GLU A 517 -10.09 -19.50 6.65
C GLU A 517 -10.88 -20.81 6.51
N ILE A 518 -11.73 -20.88 5.49
CA ILE A 518 -12.60 -22.01 5.16
C ILE A 518 -12.34 -22.34 3.67
N PRO A 519 -11.53 -23.38 3.35
CA PRO A 519 -11.08 -23.63 1.98
C PRO A 519 -12.21 -23.91 0.98
N ASP A 520 -13.11 -24.83 1.34
CA ASP A 520 -14.22 -25.29 0.50
C ASP A 520 -15.54 -24.65 1.01
N ALA A 521 -15.64 -23.32 0.92
CA ALA A 521 -16.77 -22.57 1.46
C ALA A 521 -17.95 -22.52 0.48
N GLU A 522 -19.12 -22.98 0.90
CA GLU A 522 -20.36 -22.97 0.11
C GLU A 522 -21.53 -22.37 0.88
N GLY A 523 -22.54 -21.86 0.17
CA GLY A 523 -23.75 -21.29 0.78
C GLY A 523 -23.50 -19.99 1.54
N SER A 524 -24.24 -19.80 2.65
CA SER A 524 -24.21 -18.57 3.46
C SER A 524 -23.61 -18.82 4.84
N TYR A 525 -22.95 -17.79 5.37
CA TYR A 525 -22.30 -17.77 6.68
C TYR A 525 -22.64 -16.48 7.44
N THR A 526 -22.74 -16.57 8.76
CA THR A 526 -22.78 -15.39 9.65
C THR A 526 -21.42 -15.23 10.31
N ILE A 527 -20.74 -14.11 10.02
CA ILE A 527 -19.53 -13.66 10.71
C ILE A 527 -19.99 -12.82 11.91
N THR A 528 -19.46 -13.12 13.09
CA THR A 528 -19.78 -12.43 14.34
C THR A 528 -18.50 -11.94 15.00
N ILE A 529 -18.52 -10.70 15.50
CA ILE A 529 -17.42 -10.10 16.27
C ILE A 529 -17.96 -9.68 17.64
N SER A 530 -17.37 -10.25 18.69
CA SER A 530 -17.69 -9.99 20.09
C SER A 530 -16.41 -9.68 20.89
N HIS A 531 -16.50 -9.53 22.20
CA HIS A 531 -15.34 -9.36 23.09
C HIS A 531 -15.50 -10.11 24.41
N LYS A 532 -14.39 -10.29 25.14
CA LYS A 532 -14.36 -10.91 26.47
C LYS A 532 -14.17 -9.86 27.56
N GLY A 533 -14.93 -9.98 28.65
CA GLY A 533 -14.80 -9.11 29.82
C GLY A 533 -15.51 -7.77 29.64
N SER A 534 -14.79 -6.67 29.82
CA SER A 534 -15.25 -5.31 29.51
C SER A 534 -14.17 -4.53 28.79
N LEU A 535 -14.56 -3.76 27.77
CA LEU A 535 -13.63 -2.97 26.96
C LEU A 535 -13.06 -1.79 27.76
N LYS A 536 -11.73 -1.66 27.77
CA LYS A 536 -11.06 -0.42 28.22
C LYS A 536 -11.53 0.73 27.35
N ASN A 537 -11.83 1.87 28.00
CA ASN A 537 -12.50 3.04 27.40
C ASN A 537 -13.95 2.79 26.90
N LEU A 538 -14.59 1.67 27.28
CA LEU A 538 -15.95 1.24 26.91
C LEU A 538 -16.18 1.04 25.40
N LYS A 539 -15.11 1.05 24.60
CA LYS A 539 -15.15 1.04 23.13
C LYS A 539 -13.84 0.50 22.56
N GLN A 540 -13.92 -0.32 21.52
CA GLN A 540 -12.79 -0.68 20.67
C GLN A 540 -13.12 -0.42 19.20
N ASP A 541 -12.23 0.24 18.47
CA ASP A 541 -12.28 0.31 17.00
C ASP A 541 -11.62 -0.95 16.41
N PHE A 542 -12.25 -1.56 15.41
CA PHE A 542 -11.73 -2.76 14.75
C PHE A 542 -12.00 -2.73 13.24
N SER A 543 -11.09 -3.32 12.47
CA SER A 543 -11.19 -3.43 11.02
C SER A 543 -11.57 -4.86 10.65
N LEU A 544 -12.67 -5.04 9.92
CA LEU A 544 -13.10 -6.33 9.38
C LEU A 544 -12.70 -6.42 7.91
N LEU A 545 -11.98 -7.48 7.56
CA LEU A 545 -11.59 -7.80 6.20
C LEU A 545 -12.12 -9.18 5.82
N VAL A 546 -12.80 -9.30 4.69
CA VAL A 546 -13.38 -10.55 4.18
C VAL A 546 -13.08 -10.71 2.69
N SER A 547 -12.73 -11.90 2.22
CA SER A 547 -12.59 -12.25 0.80
C SER A 547 -13.11 -13.67 0.52
N GLY A 548 -13.32 -13.99 -0.76
CA GLY A 548 -13.98 -15.24 -1.17
C GLY A 548 -15.50 -15.19 -0.97
N ILE A 549 -16.12 -14.03 -1.18
CA ILE A 549 -17.55 -13.79 -0.96
C ILE A 549 -18.25 -13.22 -2.19
N VAL A 550 -19.58 -13.20 -2.15
CA VAL A 550 -20.46 -12.51 -3.11
C VAL A 550 -21.31 -11.50 -2.34
N LEU A 551 -21.13 -10.21 -2.62
CA LEU A 551 -21.85 -9.11 -1.97
C LEU A 551 -23.00 -8.53 -2.82
N THR A 552 -23.00 -8.79 -4.12
CA THR A 552 -24.00 -8.29 -5.06
C THR A 552 -24.37 -9.34 -6.09
N GLU A 553 -25.59 -9.27 -6.62
CA GLU A 553 -26.06 -10.07 -7.76
C GLU A 553 -25.63 -9.48 -9.12
N CYS A 554 -25.01 -8.29 -9.10
CA CYS A 554 -24.49 -7.64 -10.31
C CYS A 554 -23.39 -8.47 -10.97
N THR A 555 -23.48 -8.62 -12.30
CA THR A 555 -22.48 -9.32 -13.11
C THR A 555 -21.69 -8.35 -13.96
N MET A 556 -20.39 -8.63 -14.14
CA MET A 556 -19.43 -7.81 -14.89
C MET A 556 -19.63 -7.94 -16.42
N LYS A 557 -20.83 -7.64 -16.88
CA LYS A 557 -21.29 -7.79 -18.26
C LYS A 557 -21.77 -6.43 -18.78
N ALA A 558 -21.42 -6.12 -20.03
CA ALA A 558 -22.03 -5.01 -20.75
C ALA A 558 -23.54 -5.25 -20.92
N PRO A 559 -24.40 -4.22 -20.91
CA PRO A 559 -25.80 -4.40 -21.24
C PRO A 559 -26.01 -4.85 -22.68
N ASP A 560 -26.90 -5.82 -22.85
CA ASP A 560 -27.35 -6.33 -24.14
C ASP A 560 -28.77 -5.84 -24.44
N ASN A 561 -29.26 -6.14 -25.65
CA ASN A 561 -30.64 -5.93 -26.07
C ASN A 561 -31.08 -4.45 -26.05
N LEU A 562 -30.13 -3.52 -26.27
CA LEU A 562 -30.40 -2.08 -26.35
C LEU A 562 -31.46 -1.79 -27.41
N SER A 563 -32.46 -0.99 -27.05
CA SER A 563 -33.60 -0.66 -27.89
C SER A 563 -34.05 0.80 -27.71
N LEU A 564 -34.67 1.35 -28.76
CA LEU A 564 -35.23 2.69 -28.76
C LEU A 564 -36.75 2.64 -28.81
N ASN A 565 -37.40 3.39 -27.91
CA ASN A 565 -38.85 3.46 -27.74
C ASN A 565 -39.32 4.90 -27.44
N ASN A 566 -40.63 5.13 -27.54
CA ASN A 566 -41.31 6.35 -27.08
C ASN A 566 -40.65 7.70 -27.51
N PRO A 567 -40.41 7.94 -28.82
CA PRO A 567 -39.78 9.15 -29.32
C PRO A 567 -40.69 10.38 -29.19
N THR A 568 -40.07 11.56 -29.07
CA THR A 568 -40.72 12.88 -29.11
C THR A 568 -40.00 13.81 -30.09
N ASP A 569 -40.37 15.10 -30.13
CA ASP A 569 -39.72 16.10 -30.99
C ASP A 569 -38.21 16.26 -30.72
N ASN A 570 -37.72 15.95 -29.51
CA ASN A 570 -36.31 16.12 -29.12
C ASN A 570 -35.81 15.14 -28.03
N GLN A 571 -36.50 14.03 -27.79
CA GLN A 571 -36.14 13.00 -26.81
C GLN A 571 -36.45 11.60 -27.34
N ILE A 572 -35.79 10.58 -26.78
CA ILE A 572 -36.14 9.16 -27.01
C ILE A 572 -35.77 8.32 -25.78
N LEU A 573 -36.56 7.28 -25.50
CA LEU A 573 -36.27 6.34 -24.42
C LEU A 573 -35.31 5.26 -24.95
N LEU A 574 -34.16 5.12 -24.29
CA LEU A 574 -33.21 4.02 -24.48
C LEU A 574 -33.46 2.98 -23.38
N GLU A 575 -33.62 1.71 -23.74
CA GLU A 575 -33.89 0.60 -22.80
C GLU A 575 -32.99 -0.60 -23.09
N TRP A 576 -32.58 -1.34 -22.06
CA TRP A 576 -31.69 -2.52 -22.15
C TRP A 576 -32.06 -3.59 -21.10
N GLU A 577 -31.44 -4.77 -21.20
CA GLU A 577 -31.64 -5.84 -20.21
C GLU A 577 -30.98 -5.47 -18.87
N GLU A 578 -31.80 -5.33 -17.81
CA GLU A 578 -31.33 -4.87 -16.49
C GLU A 578 -30.57 -5.97 -15.74
N ILE A 579 -29.31 -5.68 -15.40
CA ILE A 579 -28.48 -6.45 -14.48
C ILE A 579 -28.80 -6.02 -13.03
N PRO A 580 -29.16 -6.94 -12.12
CA PRO A 580 -29.48 -6.62 -10.74
C PRO A 580 -28.39 -5.82 -10.03
N ASN A 581 -28.78 -4.78 -9.28
CA ASN A 581 -27.88 -3.86 -8.56
C ASN A 581 -26.83 -3.13 -9.43
N GLY A 582 -26.97 -3.13 -10.76
CA GLY A 582 -26.06 -2.41 -11.66
C GLY A 582 -26.28 -0.90 -11.68
N LEU A 583 -25.20 -0.13 -11.64
CA LEU A 583 -25.17 1.29 -12.01
C LEU A 583 -24.68 1.38 -13.47
N TYR A 584 -25.44 2.01 -14.35
CA TYR A 584 -25.10 2.11 -15.77
C TYR A 584 -24.43 3.45 -16.07
N GLU A 585 -23.34 3.43 -16.83
CA GLU A 585 -22.81 4.62 -17.52
C GLU A 585 -23.24 4.55 -18.99
N ILE A 586 -24.04 5.52 -19.41
CA ILE A 586 -24.51 5.68 -20.79
C ILE A 586 -23.66 6.78 -21.41
N GLN A 587 -22.95 6.44 -22.49
CA GLN A 587 -22.26 7.42 -23.32
C GLN A 587 -22.96 7.52 -24.68
N TYR A 588 -23.35 8.74 -25.05
CA TYR A 588 -23.90 9.04 -26.38
C TYR A 588 -23.33 10.33 -26.96
N LYS A 589 -23.30 10.44 -28.29
CA LYS A 589 -22.81 11.61 -29.04
C LYS A 589 -23.39 11.63 -30.45
N LYS A 590 -23.27 12.74 -31.16
CA LYS A 590 -23.45 12.71 -32.62
C LYS A 590 -22.30 11.95 -33.29
N GLU A 591 -22.56 11.30 -34.41
CA GLU A 591 -21.55 10.60 -35.22
C GLU A 591 -20.38 11.52 -35.62
N ASN A 592 -20.70 12.79 -35.92
CA ASN A 592 -19.78 13.84 -36.33
C ASN A 592 -19.07 14.57 -35.16
N GLU A 593 -19.33 14.19 -33.90
CA GLU A 593 -18.71 14.79 -32.70
C GLU A 593 -17.66 13.85 -32.08
N GLU A 594 -16.63 14.42 -31.45
CA GLU A 594 -15.57 13.65 -30.76
C GLU A 594 -15.86 13.44 -29.26
N ARG A 595 -16.61 14.36 -28.64
CA ARG A 595 -16.95 14.32 -27.22
C ARG A 595 -18.21 13.50 -26.98
N TRP A 596 -18.15 12.59 -26.02
CA TRP A 596 -19.31 11.91 -25.44
C TRP A 596 -20.03 12.81 -24.44
N ILE A 597 -21.36 12.79 -24.49
CA ILE A 597 -22.25 13.10 -23.36
C ILE A 597 -22.33 11.84 -22.51
N THR A 598 -22.30 11.99 -21.18
CA THR A 598 -22.26 10.86 -20.24
C THR A 598 -23.33 11.05 -19.16
N ASP A 599 -24.24 10.09 -19.05
CA ASP A 599 -25.29 10.02 -18.02
C ASP A 599 -25.14 8.74 -17.19
N TYR A 600 -25.65 8.75 -15.95
CA TYR A 600 -25.61 7.62 -15.02
C TYR A 600 -27.01 7.32 -14.45
N VAL A 601 -27.45 6.06 -14.50
CA VAL A 601 -28.75 5.60 -13.95
C VAL A 601 -28.65 4.22 -13.31
N THR A 602 -29.59 3.88 -12.42
CA THR A 602 -29.65 2.59 -11.70
C THR A 602 -30.81 1.70 -12.16
N THR A 603 -31.26 1.89 -13.41
CA THR A 603 -32.42 1.21 -14.02
C THR A 603 -32.06 0.82 -15.45
N GLY A 604 -32.70 -0.21 -16.00
CA GLY A 604 -32.53 -0.69 -17.38
C GLY A 604 -33.01 0.27 -18.48
N SER A 605 -33.12 1.57 -18.19
CA SER A 605 -33.55 2.58 -19.15
C SER A 605 -33.12 4.00 -18.76
N THR A 606 -32.98 4.87 -19.77
CA THR A 606 -32.82 6.32 -19.61
C THR A 606 -33.47 7.10 -20.76
N MET A 607 -33.88 8.34 -20.51
CA MET A 607 -34.43 9.25 -21.52
C MET A 607 -33.30 10.11 -22.09
N LEU A 608 -32.89 9.87 -23.33
CA LEU A 608 -31.95 10.75 -24.03
C LEU A 608 -32.66 12.04 -24.42
N THR A 609 -32.03 13.21 -24.22
CA THR A 609 -32.70 14.51 -24.38
C THR A 609 -31.87 15.52 -25.18
N ASN A 610 -32.55 16.58 -25.66
CA ASN A 610 -31.96 17.63 -26.51
C ASN A 610 -31.42 17.09 -27.85
N LEU A 611 -32.01 16.00 -28.34
CA LEU A 611 -31.65 15.40 -29.62
C LEU A 611 -32.03 16.34 -30.77
N THR A 612 -31.13 16.46 -31.74
CA THR A 612 -31.28 17.30 -32.93
C THR A 612 -31.86 16.46 -34.06
N LEU A 613 -32.93 16.93 -34.69
CA LEU A 613 -33.61 16.26 -35.79
C LEU A 613 -32.68 16.03 -37.00
N ASN A 614 -32.77 14.83 -37.60
CA ASN A 614 -32.01 14.35 -38.75
C ASN A 614 -30.49 14.22 -38.52
N GLU A 615 -30.06 14.01 -37.28
CA GLU A 615 -28.67 13.72 -36.94
C GLU A 615 -28.48 12.25 -36.54
N ASN A 616 -27.32 11.70 -36.91
CA ASN A 616 -26.90 10.37 -36.49
C ASN A 616 -26.24 10.44 -35.12
N TYR A 617 -26.59 9.50 -34.25
CA TYR A 617 -26.03 9.34 -32.92
C TYR A 617 -25.35 7.98 -32.77
N VAL A 618 -24.29 7.95 -31.96
CA VAL A 618 -23.63 6.74 -31.49
C VAL A 618 -23.91 6.60 -30.00
N ILE A 619 -24.28 5.40 -29.54
CA ILE A 619 -24.53 5.06 -28.13
C ILE A 619 -23.66 3.85 -27.74
N ARG A 620 -23.16 3.86 -26.50
CA ARG A 620 -22.66 2.67 -25.80
C ARG A 620 -22.96 2.74 -24.30
N VAL A 621 -23.13 1.60 -23.66
CA VAL A 621 -23.45 1.50 -22.23
C VAL A 621 -22.53 0.48 -21.55
N ARG A 622 -22.18 0.72 -20.28
CA ARG A 622 -21.49 -0.28 -19.42
C ARG A 622 -22.09 -0.33 -18.02
N THR A 623 -21.81 -1.43 -17.32
CA THR A 623 -22.35 -1.72 -15.97
C THR A 623 -21.25 -1.60 -14.93
N PHE A 624 -21.51 -0.86 -13.85
CA PHE A 624 -20.71 -0.84 -12.63
C PHE A 624 -21.40 -1.71 -11.56
N CYS A 625 -20.64 -2.66 -11.00
CA CYS A 625 -21.08 -3.52 -9.89
C CYS A 625 -20.50 -3.09 -8.53
N SER A 626 -19.46 -2.26 -8.53
CA SER A 626 -19.02 -1.46 -7.38
C SER A 626 -18.34 -0.18 -7.89
N GLN A 627 -17.83 0.66 -6.99
CA GLN A 627 -17.09 1.89 -7.34
C GLN A 627 -15.95 1.67 -8.35
N ASN A 628 -15.31 0.49 -8.30
CA ASN A 628 -14.12 0.17 -9.11
C ASN A 628 -14.35 -0.96 -10.12
N MET A 629 -15.37 -1.79 -9.89
CA MET A 629 -15.72 -2.93 -10.73
C MET A 629 -16.70 -2.51 -11.83
N ALA A 630 -16.18 -2.19 -13.02
CA ALA A 630 -16.95 -1.82 -14.20
C ALA A 630 -16.72 -2.79 -15.37
N SER A 631 -17.78 -3.15 -16.09
CA SER A 631 -17.68 -3.93 -17.32
C SER A 631 -16.98 -3.14 -18.44
N GLU A 632 -16.55 -3.86 -19.48
CA GLU A 632 -16.35 -3.25 -20.79
C GLU A 632 -17.64 -2.58 -21.29
N TYR A 633 -17.49 -1.68 -22.26
CA TYR A 633 -18.63 -1.13 -22.99
C TYR A 633 -19.32 -2.18 -23.84
N SER A 634 -20.62 -1.99 -24.04
CA SER A 634 -21.36 -2.59 -25.16
C SER A 634 -20.68 -2.23 -26.48
N MET A 635 -21.03 -2.95 -27.55
CA MET A 635 -20.77 -2.45 -28.90
C MET A 635 -21.35 -1.05 -29.09
N GLU A 636 -20.78 -0.28 -30.00
CA GLU A 636 -21.30 1.04 -30.37
C GLU A 636 -22.49 0.87 -31.33
N TYR A 637 -23.68 1.21 -30.84
CA TYR A 637 -24.92 1.18 -31.59
C TYR A 637 -25.19 2.55 -32.21
N MET A 638 -25.91 2.59 -33.34
CA MET A 638 -26.16 3.83 -34.08
C MET A 638 -27.63 3.96 -34.46
N PHE A 639 -28.13 5.20 -34.46
CA PHE A 639 -29.46 5.55 -34.95
C PHE A 639 -29.49 6.97 -35.52
N THR A 640 -30.39 7.22 -36.47
CA THR A 640 -30.75 8.57 -36.93
C THR A 640 -31.96 9.03 -36.12
N PHE A 641 -31.88 10.21 -35.49
CA PHE A 641 -33.02 10.76 -34.75
C PHE A 641 -33.94 11.57 -35.69
N GLU A 642 -35.06 10.97 -36.08
CA GLU A 642 -36.07 11.56 -36.97
C GLU A 642 -37.29 12.10 -36.18
N GLY A 643 -37.08 12.47 -34.90
CA GLY A 643 -38.15 12.94 -34.01
C GLY A 643 -39.14 11.83 -33.72
N ILE A 644 -40.44 12.14 -33.75
CA ILE A 644 -41.53 11.16 -33.57
C ILE A 644 -41.52 10.01 -34.61
N ASP A 645 -40.89 10.21 -35.77
CA ASP A 645 -40.78 9.23 -36.85
C ASP A 645 -39.52 8.33 -36.74
N THR A 646 -38.70 8.51 -35.69
CA THR A 646 -37.48 7.72 -35.44
C THR A 646 -37.78 6.21 -35.45
N THR A 647 -36.99 5.43 -36.18
CA THR A 647 -37.13 3.97 -36.24
C THR A 647 -36.91 3.34 -34.87
N LEU A 648 -37.88 2.53 -34.42
CA LEU A 648 -37.92 1.92 -33.08
C LEU A 648 -37.66 0.42 -33.10
N GLY A 649 -37.29 -0.12 -31.93
CA GLY A 649 -36.97 -1.54 -31.72
C GLY A 649 -35.55 -1.73 -31.18
N THR A 650 -35.08 -2.98 -31.17
CA THR A 650 -33.69 -3.32 -30.85
C THR A 650 -32.76 -2.63 -31.86
N LEU A 651 -31.70 -1.99 -31.37
CA LEU A 651 -30.71 -1.36 -32.22
C LEU A 651 -29.90 -2.45 -32.94
N ASP A 652 -29.98 -2.49 -34.27
CA ASP A 652 -29.12 -3.35 -35.08
C ASP A 652 -27.66 -3.00 -34.80
N MET A 653 -26.84 -4.04 -34.60
CA MET A 653 -25.40 -3.89 -34.47
C MET A 653 -24.85 -3.25 -35.74
N ASN A 654 -24.09 -2.16 -35.62
CA ASN A 654 -23.34 -1.67 -36.77
C ASN A 654 -22.23 -2.68 -37.11
N GLN A 655 -22.50 -3.59 -38.05
CA GLN A 655 -21.53 -4.53 -38.61
C GLN A 655 -20.50 -3.81 -39.50
N THR A 656 -19.72 -2.93 -38.87
CA THR A 656 -18.34 -2.74 -39.29
C THR A 656 -17.69 -4.11 -39.28
N LEU A 657 -17.17 -4.57 -40.41
CA LEU A 657 -16.54 -5.89 -40.53
C LEU A 657 -15.18 -5.90 -39.81
N SER A 658 -15.21 -5.96 -38.47
CA SER A 658 -14.16 -6.56 -37.66
C SER A 658 -14.15 -8.07 -37.92
N ALA A 659 -13.70 -8.45 -39.11
CA ALA A 659 -13.27 -9.81 -39.36
C ALA A 659 -12.21 -10.17 -38.32
N GLU A 660 -12.33 -11.34 -37.68
CA GLU A 660 -11.28 -11.92 -36.83
C GLU A 660 -10.10 -12.43 -37.68
N ALA A 661 -9.57 -11.55 -38.52
CA ALA A 661 -8.33 -11.73 -39.26
C ALA A 661 -7.18 -11.29 -38.35
N THR A 662 -6.58 -12.24 -37.65
CA THR A 662 -5.39 -12.04 -36.81
C THR A 662 -4.19 -11.62 -37.67
N ILE A 663 -4.06 -10.32 -37.93
CA ILE A 663 -2.99 -9.70 -38.70
C ILE A 663 -2.34 -8.62 -37.83
N ASN A 664 -1.04 -8.80 -37.54
CA ASN A 664 -0.32 -8.03 -36.53
C ASN A 664 -0.15 -6.54 -36.90
N PHE A 665 -0.94 -5.67 -36.28
CA PHE A 665 -0.71 -4.23 -36.30
C PHE A 665 0.37 -3.85 -35.27
N SER A 666 1.48 -3.28 -35.74
CA SER A 666 2.68 -3.03 -34.93
C SER A 666 3.50 -1.85 -35.46
N VAL A 667 4.42 -1.33 -34.64
CA VAL A 667 5.27 -0.17 -34.97
C VAL A 667 6.74 -0.41 -34.68
N PHE A 668 7.59 0.31 -35.40
CA PHE A 668 9.05 0.28 -35.21
C PHE A 668 9.67 1.70 -35.33
N PRO A 669 10.69 2.05 -34.52
CA PRO A 669 11.20 1.30 -33.37
C PRO A 669 10.21 1.28 -32.20
N ASN A 670 10.20 0.16 -31.45
CA ASN A 670 9.44 -0.01 -30.21
C ASN A 670 10.34 -0.78 -29.23
N PRO A 671 10.90 -0.16 -28.17
CA PRO A 671 10.69 1.23 -27.77
C PRO A 671 11.15 2.28 -28.79
N ALA A 672 10.42 3.38 -28.85
CA ALA A 672 10.61 4.54 -29.69
C ALA A 672 11.46 5.60 -29.00
N VAL A 673 12.22 6.39 -29.77
CA VAL A 673 13.02 7.52 -29.23
C VAL A 673 12.50 8.86 -29.76
N ASN A 674 12.48 9.04 -31.08
CA ASN A 674 12.03 10.30 -31.70
C ASN A 674 10.80 10.13 -32.62
N GLN A 675 10.63 8.95 -33.19
CA GLN A 675 9.59 8.66 -34.20
C GLN A 675 9.26 7.17 -34.22
N ILE A 676 8.08 6.83 -34.71
CA ILE A 676 7.63 5.47 -35.03
C ILE A 676 7.11 5.40 -36.47
N ARG A 677 7.28 4.26 -37.13
CA ARG A 677 6.63 3.91 -38.39
C ARG A 677 5.66 2.75 -38.15
N LEU A 678 4.53 2.75 -38.85
CA LEU A 678 3.65 1.60 -38.95
C LEU A 678 4.38 0.47 -39.71
N LEU A 679 4.23 -0.77 -39.26
CA LEU A 679 4.68 -1.98 -39.97
C LEU A 679 3.55 -2.59 -40.82
N THR A 680 2.62 -1.76 -41.26
CA THR A 680 1.43 -2.14 -42.04
C THR A 680 1.08 -0.98 -42.95
N GLU A 681 0.79 -1.24 -44.21
CA GLU A 681 0.28 -0.21 -45.14
C GLU A 681 -1.14 0.21 -44.73
N VAL A 682 -1.43 1.49 -44.89
CA VAL A 682 -2.72 2.14 -44.56
C VAL A 682 -3.10 3.12 -45.68
N GLY A 683 -4.40 3.40 -45.83
CA GLY A 683 -4.94 4.24 -46.89
C GLY A 683 -4.56 5.71 -46.81
N ASP A 684 -4.64 6.44 -47.93
CA ASP A 684 -4.28 7.87 -48.03
C ASP A 684 -5.08 8.80 -47.10
N SER A 685 -6.25 8.35 -46.64
CA SER A 685 -7.13 9.04 -45.69
C SER A 685 -7.00 8.56 -44.24
N ALA A 686 -6.09 7.63 -43.95
CA ALA A 686 -5.93 7.08 -42.60
C ALA A 686 -5.49 8.16 -41.60
N MET A 687 -6.01 8.07 -40.38
CA MET A 687 -5.71 8.98 -39.27
C MET A 687 -5.14 8.19 -38.10
N TYR A 688 -4.11 8.72 -37.44
CA TYR A 688 -3.61 8.19 -36.17
C TYR A 688 -4.02 9.07 -35.00
N ARG A 689 -4.14 8.43 -33.83
CA ARG A 689 -4.37 9.02 -32.52
C ARG A 689 -3.46 8.32 -31.52
N ILE A 690 -2.80 9.09 -30.66
CA ILE A 690 -1.99 8.58 -29.55
C ILE A 690 -2.68 8.97 -28.25
N VAL A 691 -2.99 7.97 -27.43
CA VAL A 691 -3.51 8.15 -26.07
C VAL A 691 -2.53 7.63 -25.02
N SER A 692 -2.58 8.21 -23.82
CA SER A 692 -1.93 7.64 -22.62
C SER A 692 -2.50 6.27 -22.26
N ALA A 693 -1.81 5.53 -21.39
CA ALA A 693 -2.40 4.36 -20.73
C ALA A 693 -3.71 4.69 -19.98
N SER A 694 -3.85 5.92 -19.48
CA SER A 694 -5.07 6.46 -18.86
C SER A 694 -6.12 7.01 -19.85
N GLY A 695 -6.00 6.72 -21.15
CA GLY A 695 -6.99 7.07 -22.18
C GLY A 695 -7.03 8.55 -22.60
N ILE A 696 -6.16 9.41 -22.03
CA ILE A 696 -6.07 10.83 -22.37
C ILE A 696 -5.46 10.97 -23.77
N GLU A 697 -6.09 11.76 -24.64
CA GLU A 697 -5.55 12.07 -25.96
C GLU A 697 -4.35 13.02 -25.88
N LEU A 698 -3.28 12.67 -26.59
CA LEU A 698 -2.02 13.41 -26.60
C LEU A 698 -1.62 13.90 -27.99
N LYS A 699 -2.03 13.20 -29.05
CA LYS A 699 -1.66 13.55 -30.43
C LYS A 699 -2.61 12.94 -31.46
N VAL A 700 -2.95 13.70 -32.50
CA VAL A 700 -3.70 13.23 -33.68
C VAL A 700 -3.01 13.72 -34.96
N GLY A 701 -3.09 12.96 -36.04
CA GLY A 701 -2.60 13.38 -37.36
C GLY A 701 -2.91 12.39 -38.47
N GLN A 702 -2.53 12.72 -39.71
CA GLN A 702 -2.68 11.81 -40.84
C GLN A 702 -1.64 10.69 -40.77
N ALA A 703 -2.10 9.44 -40.84
CA ALA A 703 -1.30 8.22 -40.88
C ALA A 703 -0.81 7.92 -42.31
N LYS A 704 -0.26 8.92 -43.00
CA LYS A 704 0.51 8.68 -44.24
C LYS A 704 1.72 7.79 -43.93
N ASN A 705 2.28 7.12 -44.94
CA ASN A 705 3.41 6.17 -44.81
C ASN A 705 4.79 6.81 -44.44
N GLU A 706 4.74 7.92 -43.69
CA GLU A 706 5.87 8.66 -43.11
C GLU A 706 6.02 8.35 -41.60
N PRO A 707 7.15 8.71 -40.96
CA PRO A 707 7.31 8.51 -39.53
C PRO A 707 6.43 9.46 -38.70
N ILE A 708 5.59 8.87 -37.85
CA ILE A 708 4.88 9.59 -36.78
C ILE A 708 5.92 10.06 -35.76
N GLN A 709 6.09 11.38 -35.64
CA GLN A 709 7.01 11.95 -34.65
C GLN A 709 6.43 11.80 -33.25
N VAL A 710 7.24 11.31 -32.31
CA VAL A 710 6.89 11.11 -30.89
C VAL A 710 7.93 11.68 -29.93
N ALA A 711 8.95 12.39 -30.41
CA ALA A 711 9.99 13.03 -29.61
C ALA A 711 9.45 14.03 -28.55
N ASP A 712 8.25 14.56 -28.79
CA ASP A 712 7.47 15.45 -27.95
C ASP A 712 6.64 14.74 -26.87
N LEU A 713 6.57 13.41 -26.90
CA LEU A 713 5.98 12.61 -25.82
C LEU A 713 7.03 12.31 -24.73
N ALA A 714 6.58 12.29 -23.48
CA ALA A 714 7.40 11.85 -22.35
C ALA A 714 7.74 10.35 -22.44
N ALA A 715 8.71 9.86 -21.66
CA ALA A 715 8.94 8.43 -21.56
C ALA A 715 7.72 7.73 -20.92
N GLY A 716 7.29 6.60 -21.48
CA GLY A 716 6.09 5.90 -21.02
C GLY A 716 5.45 4.97 -22.05
N MET A 717 4.35 4.31 -21.66
CA MET A 717 3.52 3.49 -22.54
C MET A 717 2.38 4.33 -23.15
N TYR A 718 2.22 4.19 -24.46
CA TYR A 718 1.17 4.83 -25.24
C TYR A 718 0.41 3.81 -26.10
N ILE A 719 -0.87 4.06 -26.32
CA ILE A 719 -1.66 3.30 -27.29
C ILE A 719 -1.75 4.14 -28.56
N LEU A 720 -1.16 3.64 -29.65
CA LEU A 720 -1.38 4.17 -30.98
C LEU A 720 -2.63 3.51 -31.56
N GLN A 721 -3.67 4.31 -31.76
CA GLN A 721 -4.86 3.95 -32.51
C GLN A 721 -4.71 4.50 -33.95
N VAL A 722 -5.00 3.70 -34.96
CA VAL A 722 -5.11 4.15 -36.36
C VAL A 722 -6.50 3.79 -36.87
N MET A 723 -7.19 4.80 -37.39
CA MET A 723 -8.47 4.68 -38.08
C MET A 723 -8.21 4.69 -39.58
N ASP A 724 -8.58 3.63 -40.27
CA ASP A 724 -8.46 3.49 -41.72
C ASP A 724 -9.70 2.78 -42.29
N GLY A 725 -10.31 3.36 -43.32
CA GLY A 725 -11.55 2.86 -43.93
C GLY A 725 -12.74 2.68 -42.98
N GLY A 726 -12.76 3.37 -41.82
CA GLY A 726 -13.75 3.16 -40.75
C GLY A 726 -13.41 2.04 -39.76
N THR A 727 -12.30 1.32 -39.97
CA THR A 727 -11.79 0.33 -39.01
C THR A 727 -10.73 0.92 -38.10
N TYR A 728 -10.82 0.65 -36.80
CA TYR A 728 -9.79 0.99 -35.82
C TYR A 728 -8.83 -0.18 -35.61
N LYS A 729 -7.53 0.09 -35.63
CA LYS A 729 -6.46 -0.83 -35.20
C LYS A 729 -5.67 -0.16 -34.09
N SER A 730 -5.37 -0.89 -33.02
CA SER A 730 -4.61 -0.36 -31.88
C SER A 730 -3.36 -1.18 -31.62
N THR A 731 -2.27 -0.53 -31.21
CA THR A 731 -1.05 -1.19 -30.78
C THR A 731 -0.38 -0.39 -29.66
N LYS A 732 0.17 -1.09 -28.67
CA LYS A 732 0.93 -0.47 -27.57
C LYS A 732 2.36 -0.19 -28.04
N PHE A 733 2.86 1.01 -27.82
CA PHE A 733 4.26 1.33 -28.01
C PHE A 733 4.85 2.07 -26.82
N PHE A 734 6.12 1.82 -26.57
CA PHE A 734 6.90 2.46 -25.52
C PHE A 734 7.67 3.64 -26.10
N LYS A 735 7.75 4.73 -25.35
CA LYS A 735 8.64 5.87 -25.60
C LYS A 735 9.73 5.85 -24.53
N ASN A 736 10.99 5.87 -24.97
CA ASN A 736 12.18 6.12 -24.15
C ASN A 736 12.51 7.62 -24.11
#